data_AF-A0A257YGW7-F1
#
_entry.id   AF-A0A257YGW7-F1
#
_cell.length_a   1.000
_cell.length_b   1.000
_cell.length_c   1.000
_cell.angle_alpha   90.00
_cell.angle_beta   90.00
_cell.angle_gamma   90.00
#
_symmetry.space_group_name_H-M   'P 1'
#
loop_
_entity.id
_entity.type
_entity.pdbx_description
1 polymer ?
#
loop_
_entity_poly.entity_id
_entity_poly.type
_entity_poly.pdbx_seq_one_letter_code
_entity_poly.pdbx_strand_id
1 'polypeptide(L)'
;MPVALLYCTKLLNWPAVLIAEPYGFGIGARWLTELAALPASVLARPTQRNKIMQSLRINLLAAAAVAGIVSGQAQAAEVDYAAADLHGNGASAPAVVVVKLMNCYAGKKDFPSAFPNAPSFGATDGYNHLGVVGGFSEIPEHVYNPVKPTASNPQFDCKTKHIQEDIEGEYVSTGSGGGVSNFVGYTAAAAGTAATNPFVNGTLDSDTAWNNIHFIFSENPLTAANITTFNGVEDGADNTLGTGDDVGLVAPIFVPAVIVPVALAYHAEYGRYKDGSGNVKSLTFQVGADGLELTRATYCGILDGTITNWNDPAIAATNANLRDPDHPLADWNASGVPIQLIGRSDSSGTTTLFTRHMAAVCGAEWGTAGASTIPAARRDGALTYDINGNFVSGTYTPGEFAVANTSSGVAATLDKALTDPVTNLTYTFNGKFGYIGADYVAPAETVPGIELQPAYLAEGLSTTKFLAPNAKNAAAALNAINPPESLTSGAYSANPACAGVAGKTGAGCRANPLAWVATTSEAEPIANPLKGYPILGTTNIGIYTCYVDPAVRTAMAGYFNLLYGKLPAQGGEAYKFPAKLGTNVALDAGGVATGVFPRNGLSALPGKWVKAITETFGKKGPGTLGALNLWVQNKSPTATSQVAGLLSNPNCTSGKGAAS
;
A
#
# COMPACT_ATOMS: atom_id res chain seq x y z
N MET A 1 -23.69 63.48 -7.13
CA MET A 1 -22.60 62.48 -7.19
C MET A 1 -21.62 62.59 -8.37
N PRO A 2 -21.90 63.19 -9.56
CA PRO A 2 -20.94 63.13 -10.67
C PRO A 2 -19.73 64.09 -10.54
N VAL A 3 -19.81 65.13 -9.68
CA VAL A 3 -18.73 66.12 -9.53
C VAL A 3 -17.60 65.64 -8.58
N ALA A 4 -17.91 64.77 -7.62
CA ALA A 4 -16.91 64.23 -6.68
C ALA A 4 -16.01 63.15 -7.31
N LEU A 5 -16.52 62.37 -8.27
CA LEU A 5 -15.77 61.29 -8.93
C LEU A 5 -14.62 61.81 -9.81
N LEU A 6 -14.77 62.99 -10.41
CA LEU A 6 -13.77 63.58 -11.29
C LEU A 6 -12.54 64.13 -10.55
N TYR A 7 -12.69 64.45 -9.26
CA TYR A 7 -11.61 65.02 -8.44
C TYR A 7 -10.64 63.96 -7.90
N CYS A 8 -11.13 62.76 -7.59
CA CYS A 8 -10.31 61.67 -7.05
C CYS A 8 -9.40 61.01 -8.10
N THR A 9 -9.86 60.90 -9.36
CA THR A 9 -9.08 60.27 -10.45
C THR A 9 -7.87 61.10 -10.87
N LYS A 10 -7.95 62.45 -10.83
CA LYS A 10 -6.86 63.34 -11.27
C LYS A 10 -5.74 63.58 -10.25
N LEU A 11 -6.00 63.39 -8.94
CA LEU A 11 -5.01 63.67 -7.89
C LEU A 11 -4.35 62.42 -7.29
N LEU A 12 -4.95 61.23 -7.42
CA LEU A 12 -4.53 60.02 -6.70
C LEU A 12 -4.14 58.83 -7.60
N ASN A 13 -4.33 58.92 -8.93
CA ASN A 13 -3.93 57.92 -9.93
C ASN A 13 -4.38 56.47 -9.61
N TRP A 14 -5.68 56.25 -9.41
CA TRP A 14 -6.28 54.93 -9.12
C TRP A 14 -7.17 54.42 -10.28
N PRO A 15 -7.17 53.10 -10.59
CA PRO A 15 -8.04 52.50 -11.60
C PRO A 15 -9.50 52.36 -11.10
N ALA A 16 -10.46 52.56 -12.01
CA ALA A 16 -11.90 52.71 -11.74
C ALA A 16 -12.67 51.43 -11.30
N VAL A 17 -11.99 50.37 -10.90
CA VAL A 17 -12.59 49.01 -10.79
C VAL A 17 -13.27 48.72 -9.44
N LEU A 18 -13.17 49.59 -8.44
CA LEU A 18 -13.60 49.27 -7.06
C LEU A 18 -15.00 49.80 -6.64
N ILE A 19 -15.89 50.15 -7.57
CA ILE A 19 -17.21 50.69 -7.20
C ILE A 19 -18.34 50.04 -8.02
N ALA A 20 -18.51 48.73 -7.87
CA ALA A 20 -19.78 48.06 -8.13
C ALA A 20 -19.82 46.70 -7.41
N GLU A 21 -20.57 46.60 -6.31
CA GLU A 21 -21.03 45.29 -5.79
C GLU A 21 -22.53 45.32 -5.50
N PRO A 22 -23.25 44.17 -5.63
CA PRO A 22 -24.71 44.11 -5.62
C PRO A 22 -25.35 43.90 -4.23
N TYR A 23 -24.58 43.85 -3.14
CA TYR A 23 -25.11 43.49 -1.81
C TYR A 23 -24.82 44.58 -0.78
N GLY A 24 -25.89 45.22 -0.28
CA GLY A 24 -25.86 46.45 0.49
C GLY A 24 -25.22 46.37 1.88
N PHE A 25 -23.89 46.51 1.94
CA PHE A 25 -23.16 46.85 3.17
C PHE A 25 -22.38 48.18 2.98
N GLY A 26 -22.96 49.26 3.48
CA GLY A 26 -22.53 50.65 3.25
C GLY A 26 -21.37 51.15 4.11
N ILE A 27 -20.23 50.45 4.13
CA ILE A 27 -19.04 50.91 4.89
C ILE A 27 -18.21 51.90 4.06
N GLY A 28 -17.91 51.60 2.79
CA GLY A 28 -17.13 52.50 1.91
C GLY A 28 -17.83 53.82 1.59
N ALA A 29 -19.16 53.82 1.53
CA ALA A 29 -19.96 55.01 1.23
C ALA A 29 -19.98 56.03 2.38
N ARG A 30 -19.91 55.59 3.66
CA ARG A 30 -19.91 56.47 4.84
C ARG A 30 -18.61 57.27 5.01
N TRP A 31 -17.45 56.66 4.68
CA TRP A 31 -16.15 57.32 4.83
C TRP A 31 -15.88 58.39 3.77
N LEU A 32 -16.36 58.17 2.54
CA LEU A 32 -16.26 59.16 1.45
C LEU A 32 -17.11 60.41 1.74
N THR A 33 -18.23 60.28 2.44
CA THR A 33 -19.03 61.43 2.89
C THR A 33 -18.38 62.24 4.01
N GLU A 34 -17.60 61.62 4.90
CA GLU A 34 -16.87 62.34 5.97
C GLU A 34 -15.64 63.09 5.44
N LEU A 35 -14.92 62.53 4.46
CA LEU A 35 -13.81 63.20 3.79
C LEU A 35 -14.24 64.44 3.00
N ALA A 36 -15.44 64.39 2.40
CA ALA A 36 -16.03 65.52 1.69
C ALA A 36 -16.51 66.66 2.63
N ALA A 37 -16.60 66.40 3.94
CA ALA A 37 -17.04 67.37 4.95
C ALA A 37 -15.89 68.14 5.63
N LEU A 38 -14.62 67.85 5.30
CA LEU A 38 -13.47 68.54 5.88
C LEU A 38 -13.29 69.95 5.26
N PRO A 39 -13.13 71.02 6.06
CA PRO A 39 -12.90 72.35 5.54
C PRO A 39 -11.54 72.46 4.81
N ALA A 40 -11.51 73.18 3.70
CA ALA A 40 -10.35 73.32 2.81
C ALA A 40 -9.06 73.80 3.50
N SER A 41 -9.18 74.49 4.65
CA SER A 41 -8.06 74.95 5.47
C SER A 41 -7.26 73.82 6.13
N VAL A 42 -7.85 72.64 6.31
CA VAL A 42 -7.19 71.44 6.90
C VAL A 42 -6.34 70.72 5.85
N LEU A 43 -6.76 70.72 4.58
CA LEU A 43 -6.07 70.07 3.46
C LEU A 43 -4.86 70.87 2.94
N ALA A 44 -4.74 72.15 3.29
CA ALA A 44 -3.67 73.04 2.84
C ALA A 44 -2.35 72.92 3.64
N ARG A 45 -2.33 72.20 4.77
CA ARG A 45 -1.11 72.03 5.60
C ARG A 45 -0.40 70.70 5.29
N PRO A 46 0.84 70.71 4.75
CA PRO A 46 1.52 69.50 4.27
C PRO A 46 1.68 68.39 5.32
N THR A 47 1.98 68.77 6.56
CA THR A 47 2.22 67.86 7.69
C THR A 47 0.95 67.15 8.16
N GLN A 48 -0.20 67.82 8.12
CA GLN A 48 -1.49 67.24 8.47
C GLN A 48 -1.99 66.31 7.35
N ARG A 49 -1.82 66.71 6.08
CA ARG A 49 -2.14 65.89 4.91
C ARG A 49 -1.37 64.56 4.90
N ASN A 50 -0.09 64.58 5.24
CA ASN A 50 0.71 63.35 5.28
C ASN A 50 0.28 62.40 6.41
N LYS A 51 -0.06 62.91 7.60
CA LYS A 51 -0.58 62.08 8.71
C LYS A 51 -1.92 61.43 8.38
N ILE A 52 -2.82 62.18 7.74
CA ILE A 52 -4.12 61.67 7.29
C ILE A 52 -3.92 60.59 6.22
N MET A 53 -3.05 60.81 5.25
CA MET A 53 -2.74 59.83 4.19
C MET A 53 -2.07 58.56 4.73
N GLN A 54 -1.22 58.66 5.76
CA GLN A 54 -0.59 57.50 6.40
C GLN A 54 -1.61 56.65 7.16
N SER A 55 -2.52 57.30 7.90
CA SER A 55 -3.62 56.61 8.61
C SER A 55 -4.59 55.95 7.63
N LEU A 56 -4.90 56.63 6.50
CA LEU A 56 -5.70 56.06 5.41
C LEU A 56 -5.04 54.84 4.78
N ARG A 57 -3.73 54.86 4.54
CA ARG A 57 -3.00 53.69 4.00
C ARG A 57 -3.01 52.51 4.96
N ILE A 58 -2.78 52.75 6.25
CA ILE A 58 -2.80 51.70 7.28
C ILE A 58 -4.21 51.09 7.39
N ASN A 59 -5.25 51.93 7.39
CA ASN A 59 -6.64 51.46 7.49
C ASN A 59 -7.14 50.82 6.19
N LEU A 60 -6.67 51.23 5.01
CA LEU A 60 -6.95 50.53 3.74
C LEU A 60 -6.21 49.19 3.63
N LEU A 61 -4.99 49.09 4.15
CA LEU A 61 -4.27 47.81 4.26
C LEU A 61 -4.99 46.88 5.25
N ALA A 62 -5.50 47.41 6.36
CA ALA A 62 -6.34 46.64 7.29
C ALA A 62 -7.69 46.27 6.68
N ALA A 63 -8.35 47.16 5.93
CA ALA A 63 -9.60 46.87 5.25
C ALA A 63 -9.44 45.92 4.06
N ALA A 64 -8.30 45.92 3.37
CA ALA A 64 -7.95 44.91 2.35
C ALA A 64 -7.64 43.56 2.99
N ALA A 65 -7.00 43.55 4.17
CA ALA A 65 -6.82 42.32 4.96
C ALA A 65 -8.17 41.77 5.45
N VAL A 66 -9.13 42.63 5.85
CA VAL A 66 -10.48 42.22 6.26
C VAL A 66 -11.40 41.89 5.07
N ALA A 67 -11.28 42.58 3.94
CA ALA A 67 -11.98 42.22 2.70
C ALA A 67 -11.44 40.92 2.11
N GLY A 68 -10.16 40.61 2.30
CA GLY A 68 -9.60 39.27 2.06
C GLY A 68 -10.08 38.19 3.03
N ILE A 69 -10.71 38.58 4.15
CA ILE A 69 -11.33 37.67 5.14
C ILE A 69 -12.84 37.48 4.89
N VAL A 70 -13.49 38.33 4.07
CA VAL A 70 -14.95 38.23 3.78
C VAL A 70 -15.30 38.25 2.28
N SER A 71 -14.32 38.22 1.37
CA SER A 71 -14.56 37.55 0.09
C SER A 71 -14.87 36.11 0.48
N GLY A 72 -16.15 35.71 0.39
CA GLY A 72 -16.57 34.33 0.64
C GLY A 72 -15.51 33.44 0.03
N GLN A 73 -14.80 32.71 0.89
CA GLN A 73 -13.72 31.85 0.45
C GLN A 73 -14.32 31.08 -0.70
N ALA A 74 -13.81 31.29 -1.92
CA ALA A 74 -14.19 30.43 -3.02
C ALA A 74 -13.79 29.06 -2.51
N GLN A 75 -14.80 28.29 -2.09
CA GLN A 75 -14.63 26.92 -1.64
C GLN A 75 -13.85 26.32 -2.79
N ALA A 76 -12.60 25.91 -2.55
CA ALA A 76 -11.94 25.05 -3.52
C ALA A 76 -12.92 23.91 -3.69
N ALA A 77 -13.53 23.81 -4.88
CA ALA A 77 -14.58 22.83 -5.08
C ALA A 77 -13.97 21.48 -4.73
N GLU A 78 -14.69 20.72 -3.90
CA GLU A 78 -14.39 19.30 -3.73
C GLU A 78 -14.33 18.65 -5.12
N VAL A 79 -13.67 17.50 -5.20
CA VAL A 79 -13.69 16.72 -6.44
C VAL A 79 -14.41 15.44 -6.08
N ASP A 80 -15.67 15.42 -6.42
CA ASP A 80 -16.59 14.34 -6.10
C ASP A 80 -16.64 13.40 -7.29
N TYR A 81 -16.25 12.15 -7.06
CA TYR A 81 -16.50 11.09 -8.03
C TYR A 81 -17.92 10.57 -7.89
N ALA A 82 -18.46 10.05 -8.99
CA ALA A 82 -19.74 9.37 -8.94
C ALA A 82 -19.63 8.09 -8.09
N ALA A 83 -20.77 7.66 -7.55
CA ALA A 83 -20.82 6.45 -6.75
C ALA A 83 -20.30 5.24 -7.54
N ALA A 84 -19.42 4.46 -6.92
CA ALA A 84 -18.78 3.31 -7.54
C ALA A 84 -18.35 2.30 -6.48
N ASP A 85 -18.35 1.02 -6.84
CA ASP A 85 -17.86 -0.06 -6.00
C ASP A 85 -16.60 -0.68 -6.65
N LEU A 86 -15.52 -0.80 -5.86
CA LEU A 86 -14.22 -1.29 -6.30
C LEU A 86 -13.86 -2.62 -5.65
N HIS A 87 -14.14 -3.71 -6.36
CA HIS A 87 -13.70 -5.05 -5.99
C HIS A 87 -12.27 -5.39 -6.44
N GLY A 88 -11.43 -5.91 -5.55
CA GLY A 88 -10.12 -6.44 -5.92
C GLY A 88 -9.67 -7.64 -5.13
N ASN A 89 -8.68 -8.39 -5.64
CA ASN A 89 -8.21 -9.60 -4.97
C ASN A 89 -6.70 -9.88 -5.10
N GLY A 90 -6.24 -10.98 -4.49
CA GLY A 90 -4.90 -11.52 -4.71
C GLY A 90 -4.04 -11.60 -3.45
N ALA A 91 -2.87 -10.96 -3.50
CA ALA A 91 -1.81 -11.06 -2.51
C ALA A 91 -2.23 -10.81 -1.06
N SER A 92 -1.76 -11.66 -0.15
CA SER A 92 -1.95 -11.51 1.29
C SER A 92 -0.95 -10.55 1.93
N ALA A 93 0.27 -10.42 1.38
CA ALA A 93 1.34 -9.61 1.96
C ALA A 93 1.10 -8.09 1.98
N PRO A 94 0.29 -7.50 1.08
CA PRO A 94 -0.10 -6.10 1.19
C PRO A 94 -1.54 -5.93 1.67
N ALA A 95 -2.26 -7.00 2.00
CA ALA A 95 -3.70 -6.93 2.28
C ALA A 95 -4.02 -5.91 3.37
N VAL A 96 -3.21 -5.87 4.44
CA VAL A 96 -3.35 -4.90 5.54
C VAL A 96 -3.25 -3.47 5.04
N VAL A 97 -2.23 -3.14 4.25
CA VAL A 97 -2.01 -1.77 3.76
C VAL A 97 -3.00 -1.38 2.66
N VAL A 98 -3.45 -2.34 1.85
CA VAL A 98 -4.45 -2.13 0.79
C VAL A 98 -5.77 -1.73 1.44
N VAL A 99 -6.22 -2.47 2.45
CA VAL A 99 -7.45 -2.19 3.21
C VAL A 99 -7.31 -0.87 3.97
N LYS A 100 -6.21 -0.64 4.73
CA LYS A 100 -5.99 0.64 5.44
C LYS A 100 -6.06 1.84 4.50
N LEU A 101 -5.46 1.74 3.31
CA LEU A 101 -5.49 2.83 2.33
C LEU A 101 -6.87 2.98 1.67
N MET A 102 -7.57 1.88 1.40
CA MET A 102 -8.92 1.91 0.83
C MET A 102 -9.92 2.53 1.81
N ASN A 103 -9.85 2.21 3.10
CA ASN A 103 -10.69 2.82 4.15
C ASN A 103 -10.53 4.35 4.23
N CYS A 104 -9.35 4.87 3.87
CA CYS A 104 -9.15 6.31 3.75
C CYS A 104 -9.71 6.90 2.45
N TYR A 105 -9.72 6.11 1.37
CA TYR A 105 -10.11 6.55 0.05
C TYR A 105 -11.63 6.53 -0.15
N ALA A 106 -12.24 5.40 0.17
CA ALA A 106 -13.65 5.06 0.03
C ALA A 106 -14.42 5.40 1.32
N GLY A 107 -15.65 5.89 1.17
CA GLY A 107 -16.60 6.18 2.25
C GLY A 107 -17.34 4.94 2.75
N LYS A 108 -17.86 5.00 3.98
CA LYS A 108 -18.75 3.96 4.53
C LYS A 108 -20.21 4.37 4.27
N LYS A 109 -20.90 3.80 3.28
CA LYS A 109 -22.34 4.03 3.12
C LYS A 109 -23.12 3.00 3.95
N ASP A 110 -24.07 3.48 4.75
CA ASP A 110 -25.03 2.60 5.44
C ASP A 110 -25.92 1.90 4.39
N PHE A 111 -25.87 0.56 4.33
CA PHE A 111 -26.78 -0.23 3.49
C PHE A 111 -28.26 0.08 3.82
N PRO A 112 -29.15 0.31 2.83
CA PRO A 112 -30.57 0.14 3.04
C PRO A 112 -30.86 -1.34 3.30
N SER A 113 -31.61 -1.63 4.36
CA SER A 113 -31.92 -2.94 4.95
C SER A 113 -32.71 -3.94 4.07
N ALA A 114 -32.32 -4.14 2.81
CA ALA A 114 -33.02 -5.02 1.85
C ALA A 114 -32.43 -6.45 1.75
N PHE A 115 -31.39 -6.78 2.52
CA PHE A 115 -30.72 -8.09 2.48
C PHE A 115 -30.77 -8.77 3.86
N PRO A 116 -31.76 -9.65 4.13
CA PRO A 116 -31.93 -10.23 5.46
C PRO A 116 -30.87 -11.27 5.85
N ASN A 117 -30.06 -11.77 4.91
CA ASN A 117 -29.08 -12.85 5.14
C ASN A 117 -27.77 -12.73 4.32
N ALA A 118 -27.52 -11.59 3.68
CA ALA A 118 -26.21 -11.26 3.11
C ALA A 118 -25.49 -10.32 4.10
N PRO A 119 -24.20 -10.53 4.43
CA PRO A 119 -23.51 -9.70 5.40
C PRO A 119 -23.31 -8.28 4.83
N SER A 120 -24.28 -7.41 5.12
CA SER A 120 -24.31 -6.01 4.74
C SER A 120 -23.56 -5.15 5.76
N PHE A 121 -22.68 -4.29 5.26
CA PHE A 121 -21.78 -3.41 6.02
C PHE A 121 -22.57 -2.27 6.68
N GLY A 122 -22.70 -2.28 8.00
CA GLY A 122 -23.38 -1.22 8.73
C GLY A 122 -23.33 -1.39 10.24
N ALA A 123 -22.75 -0.39 10.90
CA ALA A 123 -22.75 -0.06 12.33
C ALA A 123 -22.61 -1.18 13.39
N THR A 124 -21.73 -0.88 14.35
CA THR A 124 -21.48 -1.55 15.64
C THR A 124 -20.66 -2.83 15.71
N ASP A 125 -20.59 -3.68 14.69
CA ASP A 125 -19.69 -4.85 14.73
C ASP A 125 -19.31 -5.29 13.30
N GLY A 126 -18.02 -5.44 12.98
CA GLY A 126 -17.65 -6.49 12.01
C GLY A 126 -16.98 -6.18 10.66
N TYR A 127 -16.33 -5.03 10.39
CA TYR A 127 -15.87 -4.72 9.00
C TYR A 127 -14.49 -4.07 8.85
N ASN A 128 -13.52 -4.57 9.60
CA ASN A 128 -12.11 -4.17 9.49
C ASN A 128 -11.21 -5.41 9.47
N HIS A 129 -11.66 -6.59 9.05
CA HIS A 129 -11.07 -7.80 9.60
C HIS A 129 -10.14 -8.56 8.68
N LEU A 130 -8.87 -8.67 9.05
CA LEU A 130 -8.11 -9.84 8.59
C LEU A 130 -8.78 -11.08 9.13
N GLY A 131 -9.00 -12.05 8.26
CA GLY A 131 -9.34 -13.38 8.76
C GLY A 131 -8.28 -13.94 9.64
N VAL A 132 -8.71 -14.15 10.86
CA VAL A 132 -8.18 -15.11 11.79
C VAL A 132 -9.40 -15.99 12.13
N VAL A 133 -9.26 -17.27 12.45
CA VAL A 133 -10.44 -18.06 12.89
C VAL A 133 -10.53 -18.01 14.43
N GLY A 134 -11.77 -17.92 14.94
CA GLY A 134 -12.11 -17.51 16.31
C GLY A 134 -12.71 -16.10 16.38
N GLY A 135 -12.60 -15.33 15.30
CA GLY A 135 -13.18 -14.01 15.18
C GLY A 135 -12.40 -13.15 14.18
N PHE A 136 -12.84 -11.92 14.11
CA PHE A 136 -12.49 -10.94 13.12
C PHE A 136 -11.52 -9.97 13.84
N SER A 137 -10.22 -9.91 13.51
CA SER A 137 -9.32 -8.95 14.17
C SER A 137 -9.40 -7.60 13.45
N GLU A 138 -9.92 -6.58 14.12
CA GLU A 138 -10.10 -5.24 13.56
C GLU A 138 -8.73 -4.66 13.17
N ILE A 139 -8.44 -4.58 11.87
CA ILE A 139 -7.41 -3.73 11.29
C ILE A 139 -7.78 -2.30 11.68
N PRO A 140 -7.00 -1.65 12.55
CA PRO A 140 -7.33 -0.30 12.97
C PRO A 140 -7.29 0.64 11.76
N GLU A 141 -8.26 1.56 11.70
CA GLU A 141 -8.21 2.62 10.70
C GLU A 141 -6.95 3.46 10.87
N HIS A 142 -6.37 3.90 9.75
CA HIS A 142 -5.14 4.67 9.79
C HIS A 142 -5.40 6.09 10.29
N VAL A 143 -4.61 6.52 11.28
CA VAL A 143 -4.57 7.91 11.72
C VAL A 143 -3.27 8.54 11.23
N TYR A 144 -3.38 9.38 10.21
CA TYR A 144 -2.27 10.17 9.71
C TYR A 144 -2.06 11.42 10.55
N ASN A 145 -0.99 11.44 11.34
CA ASN A 145 -0.64 12.55 12.22
C ASN A 145 0.77 13.11 11.92
N PRO A 146 0.90 14.10 11.03
CA PRO A 146 2.21 14.64 10.66
C PRO A 146 2.79 15.49 11.80
N VAL A 147 4.11 15.42 12.03
CA VAL A 147 4.83 16.18 13.08
C VAL A 147 4.54 17.69 13.05
N LYS A 148 4.32 18.24 11.85
CA LYS A 148 3.98 19.65 11.64
C LYS A 148 2.81 19.74 10.66
N PRO A 149 1.56 19.72 11.16
CA PRO A 149 0.39 19.86 10.32
C PRO A 149 0.39 21.22 9.61
N THR A 150 0.02 21.21 8.33
CA THR A 150 -0.20 22.44 7.53
C THR A 150 -1.48 22.29 6.73
N ALA A 151 -1.98 23.37 6.14
CA ALA A 151 -3.17 23.30 5.28
C ALA A 151 -2.99 22.29 4.12
N SER A 152 -1.79 22.14 3.56
CA SER A 152 -1.50 21.20 2.47
C SER A 152 -1.02 19.81 2.94
N ASN A 153 -0.89 19.61 4.25
CA ASN A 153 -0.51 18.35 4.88
C ASN A 153 -1.15 18.25 6.28
N PRO A 154 -2.49 18.14 6.36
CA PRO A 154 -3.21 18.14 7.62
C PRO A 154 -3.19 16.76 8.28
N GLN A 155 -3.59 16.72 9.55
CA GLN A 155 -3.96 15.47 10.20
C GLN A 155 -5.22 14.90 9.53
N PHE A 156 -5.24 13.58 9.32
CA PHE A 156 -6.33 12.89 8.65
C PHE A 156 -6.60 11.57 9.36
N ASP A 157 -7.83 11.39 9.82
CA ASP A 157 -8.26 10.19 10.53
C ASP A 157 -9.24 9.44 9.63
N CYS A 158 -8.79 8.31 9.09
CA CYS A 158 -9.58 7.52 8.15
C CYS A 158 -10.77 6.81 8.80
N LYS A 159 -10.90 6.87 10.14
CA LYS A 159 -12.10 6.43 10.85
C LYS A 159 -13.28 7.37 10.65
N THR A 160 -12.99 8.67 10.53
CA THR A 160 -14.00 9.74 10.55
C THR A 160 -14.02 10.59 9.29
N LYS A 161 -13.08 10.36 8.37
CA LYS A 161 -12.92 11.12 7.13
C LYS A 161 -12.57 10.20 5.98
N HIS A 162 -13.16 10.47 4.82
CA HIS A 162 -12.88 9.77 3.57
C HIS A 162 -12.46 10.78 2.50
N ILE A 163 -11.67 10.32 1.51
CA ILE A 163 -11.28 11.17 0.38
C ILE A 163 -12.42 11.25 -0.65
N GLN A 164 -13.21 10.18 -0.78
CA GLN A 164 -14.36 10.06 -1.67
C GLN A 164 -15.50 9.37 -0.92
N GLU A 165 -16.51 10.13 -0.51
CA GLU A 165 -17.61 9.63 0.35
C GLU A 165 -18.55 8.64 -0.37
N ASP A 166 -18.69 8.74 -1.70
CA ASP A 166 -19.59 7.89 -2.49
C ASP A 166 -18.89 6.68 -3.15
N ILE A 167 -17.61 6.45 -2.88
CA ILE A 167 -16.91 5.25 -3.36
C ILE A 167 -16.88 4.19 -2.27
N GLU A 168 -17.10 2.94 -2.66
CA GLU A 168 -16.91 1.75 -1.85
C GLU A 168 -15.76 0.91 -2.43
N GLY A 169 -15.11 0.10 -1.58
CA GLY A 169 -13.99 -0.72 -2.03
C GLY A 169 -13.76 -1.94 -1.16
N GLU A 170 -13.61 -3.08 -1.80
CA GLU A 170 -13.50 -4.39 -1.16
C GLU A 170 -12.25 -5.13 -1.66
N TYR A 171 -11.57 -5.84 -0.76
CA TYR A 171 -10.37 -6.61 -1.10
C TYR A 171 -10.40 -8.03 -0.51
N VAL A 172 -10.26 -9.04 -1.37
CA VAL A 172 -10.20 -10.46 -0.96
C VAL A 172 -8.80 -11.02 -1.18
N SER A 173 -8.14 -11.45 -0.09
CA SER A 173 -6.87 -12.17 -0.19
C SER A 173 -7.07 -13.61 -0.68
N THR A 174 -6.91 -13.84 -1.98
CA THR A 174 -6.93 -15.16 -2.63
C THR A 174 -5.54 -15.78 -2.80
N GLY A 175 -4.49 -15.10 -2.33
CA GLY A 175 -3.11 -15.39 -2.70
C GLY A 175 -2.79 -14.89 -4.11
N SER A 176 -1.52 -14.59 -4.36
CA SER A 176 -1.08 -13.95 -5.62
C SER A 176 -1.32 -14.85 -6.84
N GLY A 177 -1.29 -16.18 -6.68
CA GLY A 177 -1.67 -17.13 -7.72
C GLY A 177 -3.16 -17.05 -8.08
N GLY A 178 -4.04 -17.01 -7.08
CA GLY A 178 -5.48 -16.82 -7.28
C GLY A 178 -5.77 -15.48 -7.96
N GLY A 179 -5.22 -14.38 -7.43
CA GLY A 179 -5.37 -13.05 -8.02
C GLY A 179 -4.97 -12.98 -9.49
N VAL A 180 -3.79 -13.49 -9.86
CA VAL A 180 -3.35 -13.52 -11.28
C VAL A 180 -4.29 -14.37 -12.13
N SER A 181 -4.70 -15.56 -11.64
CA SER A 181 -5.62 -16.44 -12.37
C SER A 181 -6.97 -15.75 -12.64
N ASN A 182 -7.55 -15.12 -11.62
CA ASN A 182 -8.80 -14.37 -11.74
C ASN A 182 -8.67 -13.21 -12.73
N PHE A 183 -7.57 -12.45 -12.65
CA PHE A 183 -7.33 -11.26 -13.48
C PHE A 183 -7.19 -11.59 -14.96
N VAL A 184 -6.45 -12.66 -15.29
CA VAL A 184 -6.25 -13.03 -16.70
C VAL A 184 -7.38 -13.84 -17.29
N GLY A 185 -8.16 -14.52 -16.45
CA GLY A 185 -9.33 -15.27 -16.87
C GLY A 185 -10.62 -14.46 -16.89
N TYR A 186 -10.62 -13.20 -16.43
CA TYR A 186 -11.82 -12.41 -16.18
C TYR A 186 -12.88 -13.19 -15.38
N THR A 187 -12.44 -14.00 -14.41
CA THR A 187 -13.33 -14.88 -13.65
C THR A 187 -13.65 -14.28 -12.30
N ALA A 188 -14.90 -14.47 -11.87
CA ALA A 188 -15.36 -14.10 -10.56
C ALA A 188 -14.42 -14.59 -9.45
N ALA A 189 -14.24 -13.77 -8.42
CA ALA A 189 -13.56 -14.21 -7.20
C ALA A 189 -14.48 -15.17 -6.43
N ALA A 190 -14.51 -16.45 -6.81
CA ALA A 190 -15.28 -17.45 -6.10
C ALA A 190 -14.55 -17.89 -4.82
N ALA A 191 -15.15 -17.64 -3.65
CA ALA A 191 -14.81 -18.37 -2.43
C ALA A 191 -15.40 -19.79 -2.54
N GLY A 192 -14.71 -20.68 -3.26
CA GLY A 192 -15.38 -21.87 -3.81
C GLY A 192 -14.55 -23.14 -3.99
N THR A 193 -13.29 -23.18 -3.54
CA THR A 193 -12.70 -24.47 -3.15
C THR A 193 -12.37 -24.36 -1.67
N ALA A 194 -12.94 -25.27 -0.89
CA ALA A 194 -13.08 -25.15 0.55
C ALA A 194 -11.83 -24.62 1.28
N ALA A 195 -12.06 -23.69 2.20
CA ALA A 195 -11.14 -23.10 3.17
C ALA A 195 -10.28 -21.91 2.69
N THR A 196 -10.46 -20.80 3.41
CA THR A 196 -9.54 -19.65 3.57
C THR A 196 -9.62 -18.51 2.55
N ASN A 197 -10.80 -17.94 2.37
CA ASN A 197 -10.84 -16.48 2.48
C ASN A 197 -10.59 -16.16 3.97
N PRO A 198 -9.55 -15.39 4.34
CA PRO A 198 -9.46 -14.91 5.70
C PRO A 198 -10.73 -14.09 6.06
N PHE A 199 -11.19 -13.23 5.16
CA PHE A 199 -12.15 -12.18 5.43
C PHE A 199 -13.62 -12.66 5.51
N VAL A 200 -13.89 -13.96 5.29
CA VAL A 200 -15.25 -14.53 5.42
C VAL A 200 -15.14 -15.94 6.00
N ASN A 201 -15.66 -16.14 7.21
CA ASN A 201 -15.92 -17.48 7.74
C ASN A 201 -17.26 -17.97 7.20
N GLY A 202 -17.25 -18.49 5.97
CA GLY A 202 -18.44 -18.99 5.30
C GLY A 202 -18.20 -19.15 3.79
N THR A 203 -18.99 -20.03 3.17
CA THR A 203 -19.20 -20.01 1.72
C THR A 203 -19.71 -18.61 1.39
N LEU A 204 -19.07 -17.88 0.47
CA LEU A 204 -19.76 -16.75 -0.16
C LEU A 204 -21.07 -17.33 -0.69
N ASP A 205 -22.21 -16.73 -0.30
CA ASP A 205 -23.49 -17.11 -0.89
C ASP A 205 -23.32 -17.07 -2.41
N SER A 206 -23.94 -18.01 -3.12
CA SER A 206 -23.99 -18.02 -4.58
C SER A 206 -24.47 -16.68 -5.19
N ASP A 207 -25.10 -15.82 -4.39
CA ASP A 207 -25.53 -14.45 -4.74
C ASP A 207 -24.45 -13.36 -4.50
N THR A 208 -23.25 -13.72 -4.00
CA THR A 208 -22.13 -12.81 -3.62
C THR A 208 -20.82 -13.11 -4.37
N ALA A 209 -20.86 -13.91 -5.43
CA ALA A 209 -19.74 -13.99 -6.36
C ALA A 209 -19.57 -12.60 -7.02
N TRP A 210 -18.46 -11.91 -6.76
CA TRP A 210 -18.13 -10.72 -7.54
C TRP A 210 -17.87 -11.18 -8.97
N ASN A 211 -18.86 -11.01 -9.85
CA ASN A 211 -18.75 -11.41 -11.25
C ASN A 211 -17.58 -10.71 -11.94
N ASN A 212 -17.19 -9.52 -11.45
CA ASN A 212 -16.11 -8.72 -12.02
C ASN A 212 -15.13 -8.20 -10.96
N ILE A 213 -13.86 -8.57 -11.10
CA ILE A 213 -12.76 -7.96 -10.32
C ILE A 213 -12.17 -6.77 -11.08
N HIS A 214 -12.03 -5.63 -10.39
CA HIS A 214 -11.54 -4.38 -10.99
C HIS A 214 -10.03 -4.23 -10.90
N PHE A 215 -9.40 -4.80 -9.87
CA PHE A 215 -7.96 -4.76 -9.67
C PHE A 215 -7.44 -5.98 -8.92
N ILE A 216 -6.14 -6.23 -9.06
CA ILE A 216 -5.45 -7.23 -8.25
C ILE A 216 -4.20 -6.66 -7.60
N PHE A 217 -3.77 -7.29 -6.51
CA PHE A 217 -2.39 -7.20 -6.06
C PHE A 217 -1.71 -8.56 -6.19
N SER A 218 -0.47 -8.58 -6.65
CA SER A 218 0.30 -9.81 -6.80
C SER A 218 1.80 -9.54 -6.77
N GLU A 219 2.54 -10.30 -5.97
CA GLU A 219 4.02 -10.38 -6.07
C GLU A 219 4.46 -11.37 -7.15
N ASN A 220 3.56 -12.25 -7.63
CA ASN A 220 3.83 -13.09 -8.79
C ASN A 220 3.84 -12.21 -10.04
N PRO A 221 4.93 -12.21 -10.83
CA PRO A 221 4.94 -11.53 -12.10
C PRO A 221 3.93 -12.20 -13.05
N LEU A 222 3.35 -11.41 -13.95
CA LEU A 222 2.68 -12.00 -15.11
C LEU A 222 3.71 -12.73 -15.98
N THR A 223 3.28 -13.81 -16.61
CA THR A 223 4.07 -14.58 -17.58
C THR A 223 3.59 -14.32 -19.00
N ALA A 224 4.37 -14.74 -20.00
CA ALA A 224 3.91 -14.71 -21.39
C ALA A 224 2.62 -15.53 -21.60
N ALA A 225 2.49 -16.67 -20.91
CA ALA A 225 1.27 -17.48 -20.93
C ALA A 225 0.07 -16.72 -20.34
N ASN A 226 0.27 -15.96 -19.25
CA ASN A 226 -0.78 -15.12 -18.70
C ASN A 226 -1.26 -14.06 -19.70
N ILE A 227 -0.36 -13.44 -20.46
CA ILE A 227 -0.72 -12.48 -21.51
C ILE A 227 -1.47 -13.18 -22.66
N THR A 228 -1.06 -14.39 -23.04
CA THR A 228 -1.79 -15.19 -24.03
C THR A 228 -3.20 -15.52 -23.55
N THR A 229 -3.37 -15.94 -22.30
CA THR A 229 -4.70 -16.19 -21.71
C THR A 229 -5.54 -14.92 -21.72
N PHE A 230 -5.01 -13.81 -21.19
CA PHE A 230 -5.71 -12.52 -21.14
C PHE A 230 -6.20 -12.07 -22.53
N ASN A 231 -5.39 -12.27 -23.57
CA ASN A 231 -5.74 -11.90 -24.94
C ASN A 231 -6.65 -12.92 -25.65
N GLY A 232 -6.72 -14.15 -25.14
CA GLY A 232 -7.41 -15.28 -25.77
C GLY A 232 -8.77 -15.62 -25.17
N VAL A 233 -9.23 -14.91 -24.14
CA VAL A 233 -10.59 -15.07 -23.60
C VAL A 233 -11.59 -14.53 -24.64
N GLU A 234 -12.29 -15.43 -25.34
CA GLU A 234 -13.46 -15.12 -26.17
C GLU A 234 -14.70 -14.93 -25.27
N ASP A 235 -15.60 -14.02 -25.67
CA ASP A 235 -16.87 -13.66 -25.01
C ASP A 235 -17.72 -14.93 -24.73
N GLY A 236 -17.64 -15.45 -23.50
CA GLY A 236 -18.58 -16.43 -22.98
C GLY A 236 -19.82 -15.69 -22.50
N ALA A 237 -21.00 -16.30 -22.66
CA ALA A 237 -22.36 -15.71 -22.57
C ALA A 237 -22.79 -15.00 -21.27
N ASP A 238 -21.87 -14.57 -20.41
CA ASP A 238 -22.07 -13.73 -19.23
C ASP A 238 -20.98 -12.65 -19.07
N ASN A 239 -20.06 -12.51 -20.03
CA ASN A 239 -18.91 -11.61 -19.94
C ASN A 239 -18.80 -10.76 -21.21
N THR A 240 -19.71 -9.79 -21.34
CA THR A 240 -19.97 -8.98 -22.56
C THR A 240 -18.81 -8.06 -23.02
N LEU A 241 -17.66 -8.64 -23.33
CA LEU A 241 -16.53 -8.02 -24.02
C LEU A 241 -16.62 -8.37 -25.51
N GLY A 242 -17.33 -7.55 -26.29
CA GLY A 242 -17.86 -7.89 -27.61
C GLY A 242 -16.93 -8.57 -28.64
N THR A 243 -17.55 -9.27 -29.58
CA THR A 243 -16.91 -10.03 -30.66
C THR A 243 -16.50 -9.16 -31.85
N GLY A 244 -15.34 -9.47 -32.45
CA GLY A 244 -14.90 -8.91 -33.72
C GLY A 244 -13.39 -8.95 -33.88
N ASP A 245 -12.93 -9.35 -35.07
CA ASP A 245 -11.52 -9.52 -35.49
C ASP A 245 -10.67 -8.23 -35.42
N ASP A 246 -11.23 -7.13 -34.91
CA ASP A 246 -10.58 -5.89 -34.50
C ASP A 246 -10.71 -5.72 -32.96
N VAL A 247 -10.05 -6.58 -32.18
CA VAL A 247 -9.88 -6.36 -30.73
C VAL A 247 -8.97 -5.16 -30.49
N GLY A 248 -9.57 -3.97 -30.44
CA GLY A 248 -9.00 -2.78 -29.82
C GLY A 248 -8.77 -2.98 -28.33
N LEU A 249 -7.74 -3.76 -28.00
CA LEU A 249 -6.91 -3.79 -26.78
C LEU A 249 -7.49 -3.14 -25.51
N VAL A 250 -8.26 -3.90 -24.72
CA VAL A 250 -8.10 -3.81 -23.26
C VAL A 250 -6.70 -4.39 -23.00
N ALA A 251 -5.77 -3.59 -22.48
CA ALA A 251 -4.43 -4.06 -22.14
C ALA A 251 -4.31 -4.14 -20.62
N PRO A 252 -3.69 -5.19 -20.07
CA PRO A 252 -3.43 -5.25 -18.64
C PRO A 252 -2.34 -4.25 -18.30
N ILE A 253 -2.59 -3.40 -17.31
CA ILE A 253 -1.57 -2.58 -16.66
C ILE A 253 -1.14 -3.36 -15.44
N PHE A 254 0.10 -3.84 -15.42
CA PHE A 254 0.65 -4.58 -14.30
C PHE A 254 1.98 -3.95 -13.89
N VAL A 255 1.98 -3.24 -12.76
CA VAL A 255 3.10 -2.39 -12.35
C VAL A 255 3.39 -2.53 -10.86
N PRO A 256 4.64 -2.34 -10.42
CA PRO A 256 4.94 -2.24 -8.99
C PRO A 256 4.07 -1.20 -8.32
N ALA A 257 3.51 -1.52 -7.15
CA ALA A 257 2.75 -0.58 -6.32
C ALA A 257 3.55 -0.19 -5.06
N VAL A 258 4.07 -1.19 -4.35
CA VAL A 258 4.78 -1.02 -3.07
C VAL A 258 5.93 -2.03 -2.98
N ILE A 259 7.02 -1.66 -2.31
CA ILE A 259 8.14 -2.58 -2.01
C ILE A 259 7.80 -3.34 -0.73
N VAL A 260 7.87 -4.66 -0.81
CA VAL A 260 7.55 -5.58 0.29
C VAL A 260 8.83 -6.31 0.71
N PRO A 261 9.36 -6.05 1.91
CA PRO A 261 10.34 -6.92 2.54
C PRO A 261 9.67 -8.22 3.01
N VAL A 262 10.37 -9.34 2.86
CA VAL A 262 9.97 -10.62 3.46
C VAL A 262 10.78 -10.80 4.74
N ALA A 263 10.11 -10.67 5.88
CA ALA A 263 10.71 -10.91 7.18
C ALA A 263 10.96 -12.40 7.37
N LEU A 264 12.08 -12.74 8.02
CA LEU A 264 12.20 -14.02 8.71
C LEU A 264 11.75 -13.80 10.15
N ALA A 265 10.65 -14.43 10.55
CA ALA A 265 9.92 -14.14 11.77
C ALA A 265 10.04 -15.27 12.79
N TYR A 266 10.02 -14.89 14.06
CA TYR A 266 10.01 -15.79 15.20
C TYR A 266 9.18 -15.19 16.34
N HIS A 267 8.80 -16.03 17.30
CA HIS A 267 8.19 -15.59 18.55
C HIS A 267 9.29 -15.35 19.61
N ALA A 268 9.24 -14.22 20.32
CA ALA A 268 10.27 -13.88 21.30
C ALA A 268 10.33 -14.85 22.47
N GLU A 269 9.17 -15.29 22.97
CA GLU A 269 9.06 -16.36 23.97
C GLU A 269 9.26 -17.71 23.27
N TYR A 270 10.42 -18.34 23.49
CA TYR A 270 10.74 -19.64 22.91
C TYR A 270 10.41 -20.79 23.84
N GLY A 271 10.08 -20.55 25.11
CA GLY A 271 9.80 -21.64 26.03
C GLY A 271 9.05 -21.23 27.29
N ARG A 272 8.46 -22.21 27.94
CA ARG A 272 7.89 -22.11 29.30
C ARG A 272 8.36 -23.27 30.15
N TYR A 273 8.58 -23.01 31.43
CA TYR A 273 8.85 -24.05 32.42
C TYR A 273 8.09 -23.78 33.72
N LYS A 274 7.87 -24.81 34.52
CA LYS A 274 7.29 -24.68 35.87
C LYS A 274 8.40 -24.77 36.89
N ASP A 275 8.59 -23.73 37.70
CA ASP A 275 9.64 -23.70 38.72
C ASP A 275 9.39 -24.71 39.85
N GLY A 276 10.36 -24.86 40.76
CA GLY A 276 10.24 -25.77 41.90
C GLY A 276 9.09 -25.44 42.87
N SER A 277 8.57 -24.21 42.80
CA SER A 277 7.44 -23.71 43.60
C SER A 277 6.09 -23.88 42.89
N GLY A 278 6.10 -24.36 41.64
CA GLY A 278 4.89 -24.56 40.84
C GLY A 278 4.45 -23.33 40.03
N ASN A 279 5.25 -22.26 39.96
CA ASN A 279 4.92 -21.11 39.13
C ASN A 279 5.36 -21.33 37.68
N VAL A 280 4.55 -20.92 36.72
CA VAL A 280 4.93 -20.91 35.30
C VAL A 280 5.85 -19.71 35.04
N LYS A 281 6.93 -19.95 34.33
CA LYS A 281 7.95 -18.98 33.93
C LYS A 281 8.15 -19.04 32.42
N SER A 282 8.25 -17.88 31.80
CA SER A 282 8.53 -17.70 30.38
C SER A 282 10.03 -17.59 30.13
N LEU A 283 10.47 -18.13 28.98
CA LEU A 283 11.84 -18.04 28.48
C LEU A 283 11.82 -17.29 27.15
N THR A 284 12.64 -16.26 27.06
CA THR A 284 12.68 -15.34 25.92
C THR A 284 14.07 -15.27 25.30
N PHE A 285 14.12 -15.18 23.97
CA PHE A 285 15.39 -15.01 23.27
C PHE A 285 15.99 -13.66 23.66
N GLN A 286 17.21 -13.67 24.18
CA GLN A 286 17.92 -12.44 24.55
C GLN A 286 18.65 -11.90 23.33
N VAL A 287 17.98 -10.99 22.64
CA VAL A 287 18.50 -10.30 21.46
C VAL A 287 18.91 -8.87 21.79
N GLY A 288 19.86 -8.32 21.03
CA GLY A 288 20.29 -6.93 21.20
C GLY A 288 19.21 -5.93 20.79
N ALA A 289 19.52 -4.63 20.89
CA ALA A 289 18.64 -3.57 20.38
C ALA A 289 18.36 -3.71 18.87
N ASP A 290 19.26 -4.37 18.14
CA ASP A 290 19.17 -4.69 16.72
C ASP A 290 18.54 -6.08 16.44
N GLY A 291 17.87 -6.70 17.42
CA GLY A 291 17.15 -7.97 17.24
C GLY A 291 18.05 -9.20 17.01
N LEU A 292 17.46 -10.28 16.50
CA LEU A 292 18.16 -11.53 16.16
C LEU A 292 18.98 -11.34 14.88
N GLU A 293 20.30 -11.37 14.97
CA GLU A 293 21.20 -11.07 13.85
C GLU A 293 21.62 -12.35 13.10
N LEU A 294 21.27 -12.47 11.82
CA LEU A 294 21.62 -13.63 11.01
C LEU A 294 22.48 -13.23 9.80
N THR A 295 23.66 -13.86 9.70
CA THR A 295 24.47 -13.77 8.48
C THR A 295 23.78 -14.54 7.35
N ARG A 296 24.19 -14.29 6.11
CA ARG A 296 23.72 -15.08 4.96
C ARG A 296 23.92 -16.57 5.12
N ALA A 297 25.11 -16.98 5.57
CA ALA A 297 25.40 -18.38 5.81
C ALA A 297 24.48 -18.96 6.88
N THR A 298 24.21 -18.21 7.96
CA THR A 298 23.35 -18.65 9.06
C THR A 298 21.89 -18.80 8.61
N TYR A 299 21.28 -17.79 7.97
CA TYR A 299 19.88 -17.92 7.55
C TYR A 299 19.70 -18.95 6.42
N CYS A 300 20.65 -19.06 5.48
CA CYS A 300 20.60 -20.14 4.49
C CYS A 300 20.70 -21.49 5.17
N GLY A 301 21.63 -21.66 6.12
CA GLY A 301 21.80 -22.91 6.85
C GLY A 301 20.54 -23.35 7.61
N ILE A 302 19.84 -22.41 8.23
CA ILE A 302 18.54 -22.64 8.90
C ILE A 302 17.48 -23.07 7.89
N LEU A 303 17.30 -22.28 6.82
CA LEU A 303 16.21 -22.48 5.85
C LEU A 303 16.45 -23.69 4.92
N ASP A 304 17.72 -24.09 4.74
CA ASP A 304 18.13 -25.33 4.07
C ASP A 304 18.11 -26.54 5.01
N GLY A 305 17.75 -26.37 6.28
CA GLY A 305 17.64 -27.46 7.24
C GLY A 305 18.99 -28.06 7.69
N THR A 306 20.11 -27.41 7.39
CA THR A 306 21.44 -27.83 7.89
C THR A 306 21.70 -27.34 9.32
N ILE A 307 21.04 -26.24 9.71
CA ILE A 307 20.98 -25.73 11.08
C ILE A 307 19.56 -25.98 11.59
N THR A 308 19.40 -26.89 12.54
CA THR A 308 18.09 -27.33 13.03
C THR A 308 17.84 -27.03 14.51
N ASN A 309 18.75 -26.30 15.16
CA ASN A 309 18.65 -25.96 16.57
C ASN A 309 19.17 -24.54 16.85
N TRP A 310 18.51 -23.83 17.75
CA TRP A 310 18.85 -22.45 18.12
C TRP A 310 20.19 -22.31 18.86
N ASN A 311 20.73 -23.40 19.41
CA ASN A 311 22.03 -23.41 20.06
C ASN A 311 23.21 -23.60 19.09
N ASP A 312 22.96 -23.61 17.78
CA ASP A 312 24.00 -23.83 16.77
C ASP A 312 25.11 -22.75 16.84
N PRO A 313 26.39 -23.14 16.74
CA PRO A 313 27.52 -22.20 16.78
C PRO A 313 27.43 -21.06 15.75
N ALA A 314 26.84 -21.29 14.57
CA ALA A 314 26.70 -20.26 13.54
C ALA A 314 25.65 -19.20 13.90
N ILE A 315 24.67 -19.52 14.75
CA ILE A 315 23.73 -18.55 15.34
C ILE A 315 24.42 -17.82 16.49
N ALA A 316 25.10 -18.56 17.37
CA ALA A 316 25.77 -17.99 18.54
C ALA A 316 26.90 -16.99 18.17
N ALA A 317 27.53 -17.16 17.02
CA ALA A 317 28.60 -16.28 16.53
C ALA A 317 28.18 -14.80 16.41
N THR A 318 26.91 -14.53 16.11
CA THR A 318 26.33 -13.17 16.04
C THR A 318 25.35 -12.89 17.18
N ASN A 319 24.96 -13.90 17.95
CA ASN A 319 23.97 -13.78 19.04
C ASN A 319 24.48 -14.45 20.33
N ALA A 320 25.62 -13.99 20.85
CA ALA A 320 26.35 -14.66 21.94
C ALA A 320 25.52 -14.89 23.23
N ASN A 321 24.49 -14.08 23.46
CA ASN A 321 23.63 -14.16 24.64
C ASN A 321 22.25 -14.75 24.37
N LEU A 322 21.97 -15.34 23.20
CA LEU A 322 20.62 -15.69 22.74
C LEU A 322 19.74 -16.45 23.77
N ARG A 323 20.35 -17.33 24.58
CA ARG A 323 19.68 -18.11 25.62
C ARG A 323 19.17 -17.23 26.76
N ASP A 324 17.94 -17.46 27.20
CA ASP A 324 17.40 -16.86 28.42
C ASP A 324 18.24 -17.26 29.67
N PRO A 325 18.62 -16.34 30.56
CA PRO A 325 19.34 -16.66 31.79
C PRO A 325 18.70 -17.78 32.63
N ASP A 326 17.37 -17.87 32.63
CA ASP A 326 16.60 -18.84 33.41
C ASP A 326 16.54 -20.24 32.76
N HIS A 327 16.97 -20.40 31.50
CA HIS A 327 17.07 -21.70 30.84
C HIS A 327 18.45 -22.35 31.10
N PRO A 328 18.63 -23.37 31.95
CA PRO A 328 19.94 -23.83 32.39
C PRO A 328 20.95 -24.06 31.27
N LEU A 329 22.18 -23.56 31.44
CA LEU A 329 23.22 -23.65 30.41
C LEU A 329 23.53 -25.10 30.00
N ALA A 330 23.49 -26.03 30.95
CA ALA A 330 23.69 -27.45 30.66
C ALA A 330 22.60 -27.99 29.72
N ASP A 331 21.33 -27.63 29.93
CA ASP A 331 20.20 -28.06 29.11
C ASP A 331 20.26 -27.41 27.72
N TRP A 332 20.58 -26.11 27.66
CA TRP A 332 20.78 -25.39 26.41
C TRP A 332 21.89 -26.02 25.56
N ASN A 333 23.04 -26.37 26.17
CA ASN A 333 24.15 -26.99 25.44
C ASN A 333 23.87 -28.44 25.03
N ALA A 334 23.08 -29.18 25.82
CA ALA A 334 22.78 -30.57 25.54
C ALA A 334 21.69 -30.75 24.46
N SER A 335 20.61 -29.95 24.55
CA SER A 335 19.40 -30.16 23.74
C SER A 335 18.93 -28.91 23.01
N GLY A 336 19.26 -27.72 23.53
CA GLY A 336 18.88 -26.45 22.92
C GLY A 336 17.38 -26.31 22.69
N VAL A 337 17.01 -25.59 21.63
CA VAL A 337 15.62 -25.43 21.18
C VAL A 337 15.56 -25.82 19.70
N PRO A 338 14.84 -26.89 19.33
CA PRO A 338 14.70 -27.29 17.94
C PRO A 338 14.06 -26.19 17.10
N ILE A 339 14.58 -25.96 15.90
CA ILE A 339 14.00 -25.03 14.93
C ILE A 339 12.89 -25.75 14.17
N GLN A 340 11.72 -25.14 14.13
CA GLN A 340 10.61 -25.61 13.30
C GLN A 340 10.29 -24.57 12.22
N LEU A 341 10.57 -24.91 10.96
CA LEU A 341 10.34 -24.00 9.85
C LEU A 341 8.85 -23.91 9.51
N ILE A 342 8.31 -22.70 9.34
CA ILE A 342 6.92 -22.45 8.95
C ILE A 342 6.89 -21.66 7.64
N GLY A 343 6.09 -22.12 6.69
CA GLY A 343 5.90 -21.47 5.41
C GLY A 343 4.49 -21.63 4.86
N ARG A 344 4.29 -21.22 3.60
CA ARG A 344 2.96 -21.16 2.97
C ARG A 344 2.59 -22.48 2.30
N SER A 345 1.35 -22.93 2.50
CA SER A 345 0.81 -24.13 1.84
C SER A 345 0.32 -23.85 0.41
N ASP A 346 -0.18 -22.63 0.16
CA ASP A 346 -0.83 -22.17 -1.07
C ASP A 346 0.14 -21.47 -2.05
N SER A 347 -0.35 -21.17 -3.27
CA SER A 347 0.42 -20.42 -4.28
C SER A 347 0.54 -18.93 -3.89
N SER A 348 1.62 -18.61 -3.21
CA SER A 348 1.84 -17.33 -2.53
C SER A 348 2.92 -16.49 -3.21
N GLY A 349 2.64 -15.19 -3.37
CA GLY A 349 3.63 -14.23 -3.82
C GLY A 349 4.73 -13.95 -2.79
N THR A 350 4.45 -14.05 -1.49
CA THR A 350 5.51 -14.01 -0.47
C THR A 350 6.51 -15.14 -0.69
N THR A 351 6.02 -16.34 -1.02
CA THR A 351 6.87 -17.47 -1.38
C THR A 351 7.66 -17.19 -2.65
N THR A 352 7.07 -16.61 -3.69
CA THR A 352 7.78 -16.18 -4.90
C THR A 352 8.96 -15.24 -4.60
N LEU A 353 8.74 -14.23 -3.74
CA LEU A 353 9.82 -13.32 -3.34
C LEU A 353 10.91 -14.04 -2.54
N PHE A 354 10.51 -14.92 -1.63
CA PHE A 354 11.39 -15.70 -0.77
C PHE A 354 12.25 -16.69 -1.58
N THR A 355 11.62 -17.56 -2.38
CA THR A 355 12.30 -18.59 -3.18
C THR A 355 13.20 -17.98 -4.25
N ARG A 356 12.83 -16.83 -4.82
CA ARG A 356 13.73 -16.06 -5.70
C ARG A 356 15.03 -15.70 -5.00
N HIS A 357 14.96 -15.16 -3.77
CA HIS A 357 16.15 -14.81 -3.02
C HIS A 357 16.95 -16.06 -2.62
N MET A 358 16.27 -17.08 -2.11
CA MET A 358 16.91 -18.33 -1.69
C MET A 358 17.65 -19.03 -2.84
N ALA A 359 17.03 -19.13 -4.02
CA ALA A 359 17.68 -19.70 -5.20
C ALA A 359 18.91 -18.89 -5.64
N ALA A 360 18.91 -17.57 -5.42
CA ALA A 360 20.03 -16.72 -5.78
C ALA A 360 21.20 -16.78 -4.79
N VAL A 361 20.98 -17.13 -3.51
CA VAL A 361 22.01 -16.98 -2.47
C VAL A 361 22.28 -18.23 -1.61
N CYS A 362 21.34 -19.17 -1.53
CA CYS A 362 21.46 -20.38 -0.71
C CYS A 362 21.72 -21.65 -1.55
N GLY A 363 21.41 -21.64 -2.86
CA GLY A 363 21.84 -22.68 -3.80
C GLY A 363 20.72 -23.38 -4.55
N ALA A 364 21.08 -24.44 -5.30
CA ALA A 364 20.20 -25.13 -6.26
C ALA A 364 19.06 -25.93 -5.62
N GLU A 365 19.13 -26.25 -4.32
CA GLU A 365 18.08 -26.98 -3.59
C GLU A 365 16.74 -26.23 -3.54
N TRP A 366 16.77 -24.92 -3.82
CA TRP A 366 15.56 -24.09 -3.94
C TRP A 366 14.89 -24.17 -5.32
N GLY A 367 15.48 -24.93 -6.25
CA GLY A 367 14.92 -25.19 -7.58
C GLY A 367 14.75 -23.92 -8.40
N THR A 368 13.56 -23.76 -8.98
CA THR A 368 13.22 -22.61 -9.83
C THR A 368 13.13 -21.33 -9.00
N ALA A 369 14.00 -20.35 -9.29
CA ALA A 369 13.90 -19.02 -8.72
C ALA A 369 12.50 -18.43 -8.97
N GLY A 370 11.88 -17.87 -7.93
CA GLY A 370 10.55 -17.26 -8.06
C GLY A 370 9.39 -18.27 -8.09
N ALA A 371 9.59 -19.51 -7.66
CA ALA A 371 8.47 -20.45 -7.46
C ALA A 371 7.47 -19.93 -6.41
N SER A 372 6.17 -20.02 -6.72
CA SER A 372 5.10 -19.57 -5.82
C SER A 372 4.76 -20.55 -4.70
N THR A 373 5.41 -21.72 -4.69
CA THR A 373 5.29 -22.75 -3.65
C THR A 373 6.68 -23.14 -3.16
N ILE A 374 6.76 -23.55 -1.89
CA ILE A 374 8.00 -24.11 -1.34
C ILE A 374 8.32 -25.40 -2.09
N PRO A 375 9.59 -25.65 -2.49
CA PRO A 375 9.99 -26.87 -3.18
C PRO A 375 9.54 -28.12 -2.41
N ALA A 376 9.04 -29.13 -3.13
CA ALA A 376 8.50 -30.35 -2.51
C ALA A 376 9.50 -31.04 -1.58
N ALA A 377 10.78 -31.07 -1.95
CA ALA A 377 11.87 -31.63 -1.15
C ALA A 377 12.14 -30.90 0.18
N ARG A 378 11.51 -29.74 0.40
CA ARG A 378 11.63 -28.93 1.62
C ARG A 378 10.37 -28.98 2.49
N ARG A 379 9.37 -29.80 2.13
CA ARG A 379 8.06 -29.88 2.82
C ARG A 379 7.44 -31.28 2.72
N ASP A 380 8.24 -32.34 2.62
CA ASP A 380 7.74 -33.69 2.38
C ASP A 380 7.15 -34.27 3.67
N GLY A 381 5.87 -34.67 3.64
CA GLY A 381 5.15 -35.06 4.86
C GLY A 381 4.92 -33.92 5.88
N ALA A 382 5.08 -32.67 5.44
CA ALA A 382 5.01 -31.47 6.26
C ALA A 382 3.82 -31.45 7.23
N LEU A 383 4.09 -31.05 8.47
CA LEU A 383 3.05 -30.62 9.40
C LEU A 383 2.21 -29.54 8.71
N THR A 384 0.90 -29.72 8.73
CA THR A 384 -0.06 -28.76 8.20
C THR A 384 -0.80 -28.10 9.34
N TYR A 385 -0.94 -26.79 9.25
CA TYR A 385 -1.69 -25.96 10.19
C TYR A 385 -2.86 -25.27 9.51
N ASP A 386 -3.94 -25.07 10.25
CA ASP A 386 -5.06 -24.24 9.82
C ASP A 386 -4.70 -22.74 9.95
N ILE A 387 -5.66 -21.87 9.62
CA ILE A 387 -5.47 -20.41 9.70
C ILE A 387 -5.34 -19.87 11.15
N ASN A 388 -5.49 -20.72 12.17
CA ASN A 388 -5.34 -20.41 13.61
C ASN A 388 -4.05 -20.94 14.22
N GLY A 389 -3.19 -21.52 13.38
CA GLY A 389 -2.06 -22.27 13.85
C GLY A 389 -2.43 -23.51 14.67
N ASN A 390 -3.64 -24.08 14.49
CA ASN A 390 -3.95 -25.40 15.03
C ASN A 390 -3.37 -26.46 14.11
N PHE A 391 -2.76 -27.48 14.73
CA PHE A 391 -2.26 -28.63 14.01
C PHE A 391 -3.41 -29.39 13.33
N VAL A 392 -3.23 -29.74 12.06
CA VAL A 392 -4.20 -30.49 11.25
C VAL A 392 -3.70 -31.91 10.99
N SER A 393 -2.51 -32.05 10.42
CA SER A 393 -1.95 -33.36 10.00
C SER A 393 -0.45 -33.28 9.70
N GLY A 394 0.20 -34.42 9.44
CA GLY A 394 1.61 -34.51 9.07
C GLY A 394 2.52 -34.94 10.23
N THR A 395 3.83 -34.99 9.99
CA THR A 395 4.84 -35.33 11.00
C THR A 395 5.96 -34.32 10.98
N TYR A 396 6.53 -34.01 12.14
CA TYR A 396 7.67 -33.11 12.22
C TYR A 396 8.92 -33.79 11.66
N THR A 397 9.51 -33.17 10.64
CA THR A 397 10.82 -33.54 10.10
C THR A 397 11.78 -32.36 10.33
N PRO A 398 12.86 -32.53 11.10
CA PRO A 398 13.85 -31.46 11.30
C PRO A 398 14.39 -30.93 9.97
N GLY A 399 14.45 -29.61 9.84
CA GLY A 399 14.99 -28.96 8.64
C GLY A 399 14.01 -28.83 7.48
N GLU A 400 12.78 -29.34 7.61
CA GLU A 400 11.71 -29.14 6.63
C GLU A 400 10.65 -28.15 7.10
N PHE A 401 9.96 -27.54 6.14
CA PHE A 401 8.87 -26.61 6.39
C PHE A 401 7.59 -27.35 6.75
N ALA A 402 7.05 -27.02 7.91
CA ALA A 402 5.62 -27.07 8.12
C ALA A 402 4.91 -25.97 7.32
N VAL A 403 3.63 -26.17 7.03
CA VAL A 403 2.88 -25.27 6.15
C VAL A 403 1.56 -24.82 6.77
N ALA A 404 1.24 -23.55 6.57
CA ALA A 404 -0.04 -22.94 6.91
C ALA A 404 -0.57 -22.16 5.71
N ASN A 405 -1.90 -22.02 5.61
CA ASN A 405 -2.50 -21.25 4.52
C ASN A 405 -2.51 -19.75 4.87
N THR A 406 -2.25 -18.90 3.87
CA THR A 406 -2.24 -17.43 3.97
C THR A 406 -1.17 -16.86 4.90
N SER A 407 -0.94 -15.54 4.84
CA SER A 407 -0.02 -14.89 5.79
C SER A 407 -0.56 -14.95 7.23
N SER A 408 -1.89 -14.84 7.42
CA SER A 408 -2.51 -14.96 8.74
C SER A 408 -2.29 -16.33 9.38
N GLY A 409 -2.41 -17.42 8.62
CA GLY A 409 -2.16 -18.77 9.15
C GLY A 409 -0.70 -18.98 9.51
N VAL A 410 0.23 -18.49 8.69
CA VAL A 410 1.67 -18.51 9.04
C VAL A 410 1.93 -17.72 10.32
N ALA A 411 1.36 -16.51 10.43
CA ALA A 411 1.52 -15.69 11.62
C ALA A 411 0.95 -16.39 12.87
N ALA A 412 -0.28 -16.90 12.80
CA ALA A 412 -0.93 -17.60 13.90
C ALA A 412 -0.18 -18.87 14.32
N THR A 413 0.46 -19.59 13.38
CA THR A 413 1.31 -20.74 13.72
C THR A 413 2.58 -20.31 14.43
N LEU A 414 3.26 -19.28 13.94
CA LEU A 414 4.49 -18.74 14.55
C LEU A 414 4.22 -18.21 15.96
N ASP A 415 3.14 -17.45 16.10
CA ASP A 415 2.71 -16.75 17.33
C ASP A 415 1.91 -17.66 18.29
N LYS A 416 1.71 -18.94 17.93
CA LYS A 416 0.89 -19.86 18.72
C LYS A 416 1.43 -19.97 20.14
N ALA A 417 0.59 -19.56 21.10
CA ALA A 417 0.90 -19.61 22.52
C ALA A 417 1.36 -21.00 22.98
N LEU A 418 2.36 -21.02 23.86
CA LEU A 418 2.86 -22.23 24.48
C LEU A 418 1.87 -22.80 25.48
N THR A 419 1.70 -24.12 25.48
CA THR A 419 0.98 -24.81 26.54
C THR A 419 1.80 -24.83 27.81
N ASP A 420 1.17 -24.48 28.93
CA ASP A 420 1.85 -24.48 30.22
C ASP A 420 2.33 -25.89 30.60
N PRO A 421 3.56 -26.02 31.08
CA PRO A 421 4.11 -27.30 31.49
C PRO A 421 3.38 -27.82 32.74
N VAL A 422 3.00 -29.09 32.69
CA VAL A 422 2.20 -29.73 33.74
C VAL A 422 3.06 -30.12 34.96
N THR A 423 4.32 -30.45 34.71
CA THR A 423 5.29 -30.95 35.70
C THR A 423 6.41 -29.94 35.96
N ASN A 424 6.88 -29.88 37.21
CA ASN A 424 8.00 -29.01 37.59
C ASN A 424 9.27 -29.38 36.81
N LEU A 425 10.05 -28.36 36.45
CA LEU A 425 11.32 -28.46 35.70
C LEU A 425 11.17 -29.12 34.32
N THR A 426 9.96 -29.17 33.78
CA THR A 426 9.70 -29.61 32.40
C THR A 426 9.52 -28.38 31.51
N TYR A 427 10.15 -28.41 30.33
CA TYR A 427 10.12 -27.32 29.37
C TYR A 427 9.18 -27.63 28.21
N THR A 428 8.36 -26.65 27.82
CA THR A 428 7.64 -26.63 26.55
C THR A 428 8.30 -25.58 25.67
N PHE A 429 8.60 -25.89 24.41
CA PHE A 429 9.32 -24.98 23.51
C PHE A 429 8.50 -24.57 22.27
N ASN A 430 8.69 -23.31 21.84
CA ASN A 430 8.24 -22.73 20.59
C ASN A 430 9.47 -22.25 19.81
N GLY A 431 10.19 -23.17 19.16
CA GLY A 431 11.34 -22.82 18.32
C GLY A 431 10.97 -22.48 16.88
N LYS A 432 9.73 -22.05 16.63
CA LYS A 432 9.25 -21.82 15.25
C LYS A 432 9.92 -20.61 14.62
N PHE A 433 10.24 -20.75 13.33
CA PHE A 433 10.90 -19.76 12.51
C PHE A 433 10.30 -19.82 11.11
N GLY A 434 10.01 -18.70 10.45
CA GLY A 434 9.36 -18.74 9.15
C GLY A 434 9.49 -17.47 8.36
N TYR A 435 9.00 -17.46 7.12
CA TYR A 435 9.01 -16.26 6.28
C TYR A 435 7.59 -15.66 6.19
N ILE A 436 7.49 -14.33 6.30
CA ILE A 436 6.21 -13.60 6.25
C ILE A 436 6.42 -12.16 5.76
N GLY A 437 5.36 -11.47 5.37
CA GLY A 437 5.43 -10.04 5.04
C GLY A 437 5.83 -9.20 6.25
N ALA A 438 6.56 -8.10 6.00
CA ALA A 438 7.00 -7.17 7.04
C ALA A 438 5.86 -6.49 7.83
N ASP A 439 4.64 -6.49 7.28
CA ASP A 439 3.41 -5.99 7.89
C ASP A 439 2.89 -6.87 9.04
N TYR A 440 3.41 -8.11 9.19
CA TYR A 440 3.05 -9.03 10.27
C TYR A 440 4.08 -9.07 11.41
N VAL A 441 5.16 -8.28 11.36
CA VAL A 441 6.24 -8.30 12.36
C VAL A 441 6.51 -6.91 12.91
N ALA A 442 7.01 -6.84 14.14
CA ALA A 442 7.44 -5.59 14.75
C ALA A 442 8.56 -4.90 13.91
N PRO A 443 8.64 -3.55 13.89
CA PRO A 443 7.79 -2.58 14.59
C PRO A 443 6.63 -2.09 13.71
N ALA A 444 6.23 -2.83 12.66
CA ALA A 444 5.04 -2.45 11.91
C ALA A 444 3.85 -2.32 12.87
N GLU A 445 2.92 -1.41 12.56
CA GLU A 445 1.60 -1.39 13.23
C GLU A 445 0.85 -2.66 12.83
N THR A 446 1.20 -3.77 13.48
CA THR A 446 0.68 -5.10 13.20
C THR A 446 -0.82 -5.16 13.44
N VAL A 447 -1.43 -6.22 12.94
CA VAL A 447 -2.75 -6.67 13.37
C VAL A 447 -2.74 -6.79 14.89
N PRO A 448 -3.73 -6.23 15.62
CA PRO A 448 -3.83 -6.42 17.06
C PRO A 448 -3.72 -7.90 17.44
N GLY A 449 -2.79 -8.23 18.34
CA GLY A 449 -2.59 -9.58 18.88
C GLY A 449 -1.54 -10.46 18.18
N ILE A 450 -0.68 -9.90 17.30
CA ILE A 450 0.47 -10.62 16.73
C ILE A 450 1.77 -9.94 17.19
N GLU A 451 2.61 -10.65 17.96
CA GLU A 451 3.86 -10.15 18.58
C GLU A 451 5.15 -10.68 17.92
N LEU A 452 5.07 -11.04 16.63
CA LEU A 452 6.20 -11.60 15.91
C LEU A 452 7.36 -10.62 15.79
N GLN A 453 8.56 -11.13 16.07
CA GLN A 453 9.81 -10.40 15.93
C GLN A 453 10.49 -10.78 14.61
N PRO A 454 11.07 -9.82 13.87
CA PRO A 454 11.89 -10.13 12.73
C PRO A 454 13.33 -10.45 13.12
N ALA A 455 13.96 -11.35 12.38
CA ALA A 455 15.41 -11.42 12.29
C ALA A 455 15.95 -10.27 11.45
N TYR A 456 17.09 -9.74 11.88
CA TYR A 456 17.87 -8.73 11.16
C TYR A 456 18.90 -9.45 10.32
N LEU A 457 18.89 -9.19 9.03
CA LEU A 457 19.68 -9.95 8.08
C LEU A 457 20.87 -9.14 7.59
N ALA A 458 22.00 -9.81 7.38
CA ALA A 458 23.19 -9.19 6.85
C ALA A 458 22.93 -8.47 5.52
N GLU A 459 23.40 -7.22 5.39
CA GLU A 459 23.45 -6.54 4.09
C GLU A 459 24.54 -7.20 3.24
N GLY A 460 24.15 -7.84 2.13
CA GLY A 460 25.07 -8.57 1.27
C GLY A 460 25.75 -9.73 2.02
N LEU A 461 27.09 -9.68 2.10
CA LEU A 461 27.93 -10.65 2.81
C LEU A 461 28.52 -10.07 4.11
N SER A 462 27.95 -8.97 4.62
CA SER A 462 28.43 -8.35 5.86
C SER A 462 28.30 -9.31 7.05
N THR A 463 29.25 -9.25 7.98
CA THR A 463 29.20 -9.95 9.26
C THR A 463 28.92 -9.02 10.44
N THR A 464 28.77 -7.71 10.19
CA THR A 464 28.62 -6.68 11.23
C THR A 464 27.54 -5.65 10.92
N LYS A 465 26.80 -5.82 9.82
CA LYS A 465 25.76 -4.88 9.39
C LYS A 465 24.50 -5.67 9.09
N PHE A 466 23.59 -5.65 10.05
CA PHE A 466 22.31 -6.34 9.99
C PHE A 466 21.18 -5.32 9.85
N LEU A 467 20.20 -5.65 9.03
CA LEU A 467 19.12 -4.75 8.66
C LEU A 467 17.77 -5.38 9.01
N ALA A 468 16.91 -4.62 9.65
CA ALA A 468 15.51 -5.00 9.85
C ALA A 468 14.72 -4.95 8.52
N PRO A 469 13.65 -5.75 8.37
CA PRO A 469 12.73 -5.73 7.23
C PRO A 469 11.79 -4.52 7.28
N ASN A 470 12.33 -3.31 7.19
CA ASN A 470 11.54 -2.08 7.23
C ASN A 470 11.62 -1.28 5.92
N ALA A 471 10.70 -0.32 5.78
CA ALA A 471 10.55 0.51 4.60
C ALA A 471 11.85 1.22 4.16
N LYS A 472 12.63 1.72 5.13
CA LYS A 472 13.90 2.43 4.86
C LYS A 472 14.92 1.50 4.23
N ASN A 473 15.11 0.32 4.81
CA ASN A 473 16.09 -0.66 4.34
C ASN A 473 15.65 -1.29 3.01
N ALA A 474 14.35 -1.46 2.78
CA ALA A 474 13.81 -2.00 1.54
C ALA A 474 13.97 -1.06 0.34
N ALA A 475 13.75 0.25 0.54
CA ALA A 475 13.87 1.25 -0.52
C ALA A 475 15.27 1.29 -1.15
N ALA A 476 16.30 0.99 -0.36
CA ALA A 476 17.68 1.02 -0.81
C ALA A 476 17.97 0.05 -1.97
N ALA A 477 17.29 -1.09 -2.01
CA ALA A 477 17.51 -2.13 -3.01
C ALA A 477 17.01 -1.77 -4.41
N LEU A 478 15.92 -0.99 -4.52
CA LEU A 478 15.35 -0.59 -5.83
C LEU A 478 15.96 0.69 -6.40
N ASN A 479 16.73 1.46 -5.63
CA ASN A 479 17.22 2.78 -6.04
C ASN A 479 18.12 2.74 -7.28
N ALA A 480 18.83 1.63 -7.53
CA ALA A 480 19.69 1.47 -8.71
C ALA A 480 18.92 1.09 -9.99
N ILE A 481 17.68 0.62 -9.87
CA ILE A 481 16.94 -0.02 -10.98
C ILE A 481 16.04 1.01 -11.65
N ASN A 482 16.19 1.21 -12.96
CA ASN A 482 15.37 2.16 -13.70
C ASN A 482 14.09 1.51 -14.24
N PRO A 483 12.98 2.25 -14.31
CA PRO A 483 11.78 1.77 -14.99
C PRO A 483 12.03 1.59 -16.51
N PRO A 484 11.16 0.81 -17.21
CA PRO A 484 11.19 0.70 -18.66
C PRO A 484 11.19 2.06 -19.38
N GLU A 485 11.94 2.16 -20.49
CA GLU A 485 12.12 3.38 -21.31
C GLU A 485 12.25 4.66 -20.49
N SER A 486 13.17 4.67 -19.53
CA SER A 486 13.33 5.78 -18.61
C SER A 486 14.78 6.21 -18.46
N LEU A 487 14.98 7.52 -18.39
CA LEU A 487 16.21 8.10 -17.82
C LEU A 487 16.29 7.77 -16.32
N THR A 488 17.44 8.04 -15.70
CA THR A 488 17.63 7.90 -14.24
C THR A 488 16.64 8.76 -13.42
N SER A 489 16.12 9.84 -14.01
CA SER A 489 15.07 10.68 -13.43
C SER A 489 13.67 10.05 -13.47
N GLY A 490 13.48 8.93 -14.17
CA GLY A 490 12.17 8.34 -14.46
C GLY A 490 11.44 8.98 -15.64
N ALA A 491 12.00 10.04 -16.25
CA ALA A 491 11.43 10.63 -17.45
C ALA A 491 11.50 9.66 -18.63
N TYR A 492 10.41 9.65 -19.41
CA TYR A 492 10.32 8.82 -20.60
C TYR A 492 11.46 9.14 -21.57
N SER A 493 12.15 8.10 -22.00
CA SER A 493 13.17 8.15 -23.05
C SER A 493 12.89 6.99 -23.99
N ALA A 494 12.36 7.31 -25.18
CA ALA A 494 12.05 6.31 -26.18
C ALA A 494 13.28 5.45 -26.47
N ASN A 495 13.11 4.14 -26.39
CA ASN A 495 14.15 3.21 -26.80
C ASN A 495 13.92 2.86 -28.28
N PRO A 496 14.90 3.04 -29.18
CA PRO A 496 14.77 2.63 -30.58
C PRO A 496 14.41 1.16 -30.75
N ALA A 497 14.79 0.28 -29.81
CA ALA A 497 14.38 -1.13 -29.80
C ALA A 497 12.87 -1.33 -29.55
N CYS A 498 12.19 -0.30 -29.04
CA CYS A 498 10.75 -0.25 -28.87
C CYS A 498 10.03 0.46 -30.04
N ALA A 499 10.76 0.96 -31.05
CA ALA A 499 10.19 1.65 -32.21
C ALA A 499 9.82 0.69 -33.37
N GLY A 500 8.74 1.00 -34.10
CA GLY A 500 8.41 0.40 -35.40
C GLY A 500 7.45 -0.79 -35.39
N VAL A 501 6.46 -0.80 -34.50
CA VAL A 501 5.55 -1.96 -34.40
C VAL A 501 4.26 -1.70 -33.65
N ALA A 502 3.17 -2.04 -34.31
CA ALA A 502 1.88 -2.29 -33.68
C ALA A 502 2.00 -3.53 -32.77
N GLY A 503 1.58 -3.40 -31.50
CA GLY A 503 1.43 -4.51 -30.56
C GLY A 503 2.71 -5.09 -29.91
N LYS A 504 3.87 -4.39 -29.86
CA LYS A 504 5.13 -5.03 -29.47
C LYS A 504 5.51 -5.07 -27.98
N THR A 505 5.95 -6.27 -27.62
CA THR A 505 6.27 -6.86 -26.31
C THR A 505 7.79 -7.00 -26.07
N GLY A 506 8.60 -6.07 -26.58
CA GLY A 506 10.05 -6.08 -26.36
C GLY A 506 10.42 -5.97 -24.87
N ALA A 507 11.52 -6.61 -24.45
CA ALA A 507 12.03 -6.47 -23.09
C ALA A 507 12.41 -5.00 -22.80
N GLY A 508 11.91 -4.45 -21.70
CA GLY A 508 12.21 -3.06 -21.29
C GLY A 508 11.40 -1.96 -21.97
N CYS A 509 10.34 -2.29 -22.73
CA CYS A 509 9.41 -1.33 -23.33
C CYS A 509 8.23 -1.03 -22.41
N ARG A 510 7.77 0.24 -22.30
CA ARG A 510 6.64 0.60 -21.43
C ARG A 510 5.31 0.00 -21.87
N ALA A 511 5.15 -0.27 -23.17
CA ALA A 511 3.96 -0.92 -23.71
C ALA A 511 3.88 -2.43 -23.41
N ASN A 512 4.96 -3.03 -22.90
CA ASN A 512 4.97 -4.43 -22.49
C ASN A 512 4.65 -4.55 -20.99
N PRO A 513 3.50 -5.12 -20.59
CA PRO A 513 3.15 -5.29 -19.18
C PRO A 513 4.21 -6.09 -18.40
N LEU A 514 4.85 -7.06 -19.06
CA LEU A 514 5.90 -7.88 -18.45
C LEU A 514 7.14 -7.06 -18.08
N ALA A 515 7.44 -5.97 -18.81
CA ALA A 515 8.66 -5.20 -18.60
C ALA A 515 8.67 -4.42 -17.28
N TRP A 516 7.50 -4.12 -16.70
CA TRP A 516 7.39 -3.33 -15.47
C TRP A 516 7.77 -4.11 -14.20
N VAL A 517 7.63 -5.44 -14.25
CA VAL A 517 7.93 -6.35 -13.13
C VAL A 517 9.10 -7.30 -13.48
N ALA A 518 9.37 -7.59 -14.75
CA ALA A 518 10.53 -8.41 -15.14
C ALA A 518 11.88 -7.78 -14.75
N THR A 519 11.97 -6.45 -14.72
CA THR A 519 13.15 -5.72 -14.19
C THR A 519 13.34 -5.89 -12.69
N THR A 520 12.38 -6.50 -11.99
CA THR A 520 12.44 -6.82 -10.55
C THR A 520 12.52 -8.31 -10.25
N SER A 521 12.31 -9.21 -11.24
CA SER A 521 12.03 -10.62 -10.92
C SER A 521 13.07 -11.66 -11.30
N GLU A 522 13.88 -11.60 -12.37
CA GLU A 522 14.70 -12.81 -12.70
C GLU A 522 16.13 -12.58 -13.19
N ALA A 523 16.57 -11.33 -13.40
CA ALA A 523 17.97 -11.03 -13.65
C ALA A 523 18.43 -9.77 -12.87
N GLU A 524 19.15 -10.03 -11.77
CA GLU A 524 20.41 -9.34 -11.39
C GLU A 524 20.47 -8.17 -10.38
N PRO A 525 19.40 -7.65 -9.73
CA PRO A 525 19.67 -6.91 -8.47
C PRO A 525 18.76 -7.17 -7.27
N ILE A 526 17.46 -7.42 -7.45
CA ILE A 526 16.54 -7.56 -6.28
C ILE A 526 16.56 -8.99 -5.70
N ALA A 527 16.91 -10.00 -6.51
CA ALA A 527 17.08 -11.35 -6.02
C ALA A 527 18.26 -11.48 -5.04
N ASN A 528 19.27 -10.62 -5.14
CA ASN A 528 20.42 -10.58 -4.23
C ASN A 528 20.94 -9.13 -4.16
N PRO A 529 20.26 -8.24 -3.43
CA PRO A 529 20.61 -6.84 -3.42
C PRO A 529 21.93 -6.62 -2.66
N LEU A 530 22.83 -5.84 -3.25
CA LEU A 530 24.09 -5.44 -2.61
C LEU A 530 23.89 -4.40 -1.50
N LYS A 531 22.73 -3.73 -1.47
CA LYS A 531 22.38 -2.70 -0.50
C LYS A 531 20.93 -2.84 -0.07
N GLY A 532 20.67 -2.53 1.20
CA GLY A 532 19.34 -2.68 1.79
C GLY A 532 19.09 -4.07 2.35
N TYR A 533 17.88 -4.25 2.88
CA TYR A 533 17.43 -5.55 3.39
C TYR A 533 17.53 -6.61 2.27
N PRO A 534 17.92 -7.86 2.53
CA PRO A 534 18.23 -8.81 1.46
C PRO A 534 17.02 -9.49 0.80
N ILE A 535 15.98 -9.80 1.57
CA ILE A 535 14.80 -10.53 1.05
C ILE A 535 13.66 -9.53 0.78
N LEU A 536 13.48 -9.13 -0.47
CA LEU A 536 12.41 -8.20 -0.81
C LEU A 536 11.93 -8.38 -2.25
N GLY A 537 10.85 -7.69 -2.58
CA GLY A 537 10.38 -7.48 -3.93
C GLY A 537 9.36 -6.37 -3.99
N THR A 538 8.53 -6.42 -5.03
CA THR A 538 7.39 -5.53 -5.18
C THR A 538 6.11 -6.34 -5.11
N THR A 539 5.12 -5.84 -4.39
CA THR A 539 3.74 -6.19 -4.70
C THR A 539 3.29 -5.29 -5.85
N ASN A 540 2.63 -5.88 -6.83
CA ASN A 540 2.30 -5.23 -8.08
C ASN A 540 0.79 -5.10 -8.20
N ILE A 541 0.32 -3.95 -8.64
CA ILE A 541 -1.10 -3.74 -8.93
C ILE A 541 -1.37 -4.09 -10.39
N GLY A 542 -2.40 -4.91 -10.60
CA GLY A 542 -3.00 -5.19 -11.91
C GLY A 542 -4.30 -4.42 -12.08
N ILE A 543 -4.42 -3.61 -13.13
CA ILE A 543 -5.66 -2.92 -13.52
C ILE A 543 -5.83 -3.00 -15.05
N TYR A 544 -6.95 -2.50 -15.54
CA TYR A 544 -7.25 -2.47 -16.98
C TYR A 544 -7.05 -1.07 -17.55
N THR A 545 -6.64 -0.96 -18.82
CA THR A 545 -6.69 0.32 -19.55
C THR A 545 -8.11 0.84 -19.77
N CYS A 546 -9.12 -0.04 -19.62
CA CYS A 546 -10.51 0.22 -19.92
C CYS A 546 -11.45 -0.37 -18.88
N TYR A 547 -12.35 0.49 -18.38
CA TYR A 547 -13.50 0.14 -17.54
C TYR A 547 -14.74 0.67 -18.25
N VAL A 548 -15.78 -0.17 -18.37
CA VAL A 548 -17.01 0.19 -19.10
C VAL A 548 -17.76 1.29 -18.36
N ASP A 549 -17.88 1.15 -17.04
CA ASP A 549 -18.51 2.16 -16.19
C ASP A 549 -17.54 3.35 -15.95
N PRO A 550 -17.92 4.58 -16.36
CA PRO A 550 -17.14 5.78 -16.09
C PRO A 550 -16.93 6.08 -14.59
N ALA A 551 -17.86 5.67 -13.72
CA ALA A 551 -17.75 5.85 -12.27
C ALA A 551 -16.63 4.95 -11.73
N VAL A 552 -16.69 3.64 -12.01
CA VAL A 552 -15.63 2.67 -11.69
C VAL A 552 -14.28 3.11 -12.27
N ARG A 553 -14.25 3.54 -13.53
CA ARG A 553 -13.02 4.07 -14.18
C ARG A 553 -12.40 5.21 -13.38
N THR A 554 -13.22 6.19 -12.99
CA THR A 554 -12.76 7.40 -12.30
C THR A 554 -12.30 7.05 -10.88
N ALA A 555 -13.07 6.21 -10.17
CA ALA A 555 -12.75 5.69 -8.86
C ALA A 555 -11.42 4.90 -8.86
N MET A 556 -11.24 4.01 -9.82
CA MET A 556 -10.02 3.21 -9.96
C MET A 556 -8.81 4.07 -10.36
N ALA A 557 -8.98 5.04 -11.26
CA ALA A 557 -7.90 5.96 -11.62
C ALA A 557 -7.47 6.85 -10.42
N GLY A 558 -8.42 7.23 -9.55
CA GLY A 558 -8.16 7.92 -8.30
C GLY A 558 -7.38 7.04 -7.32
N TYR A 559 -7.86 5.83 -7.03
CA TYR A 559 -7.18 4.88 -6.14
C TYR A 559 -5.76 4.53 -6.64
N PHE A 560 -5.61 4.28 -7.95
CA PHE A 560 -4.31 4.05 -8.57
C PHE A 560 -3.35 5.23 -8.33
N ASN A 561 -3.79 6.47 -8.53
CA ASN A 561 -2.95 7.65 -8.27
C ASN A 561 -2.67 7.86 -6.77
N LEU A 562 -3.59 7.47 -5.88
CA LEU A 562 -3.40 7.52 -4.43
C LEU A 562 -2.23 6.62 -3.97
N LEU A 563 -2.13 5.40 -4.51
CA LEU A 563 -1.01 4.48 -4.20
C LEU A 563 0.36 5.13 -4.42
N TYR A 564 0.47 6.02 -5.41
CA TYR A 564 1.72 6.70 -5.75
C TYR A 564 1.86 8.10 -5.13
N GLY A 565 0.92 8.52 -4.27
CA GLY A 565 0.86 9.87 -3.70
C GLY A 565 0.72 10.96 -4.77
N LYS A 566 -0.01 10.65 -5.85
CA LYS A 566 -0.27 11.52 -7.00
C LYS A 566 -1.74 11.85 -7.20
N LEU A 567 -2.61 11.43 -6.28
CA LEU A 567 -3.97 11.94 -6.24
C LEU A 567 -3.90 13.47 -6.04
N PRO A 568 -4.44 14.29 -6.96
CA PRO A 568 -4.48 15.73 -6.77
C PRO A 568 -5.23 16.06 -5.48
N ALA A 569 -4.87 17.16 -4.81
CA ALA A 569 -5.64 17.61 -3.65
C ALA A 569 -7.14 17.68 -4.02
N GLN A 570 -7.94 16.85 -3.36
CA GLN A 570 -9.39 16.83 -3.39
C GLN A 570 -9.84 17.44 -2.04
N GLY A 571 -11.04 18.03 -2.01
CA GLY A 571 -11.60 18.66 -0.81
C GLY A 571 -11.55 20.19 -0.80
N GLY A 572 -12.62 20.80 -0.30
CA GLY A 572 -12.64 22.22 0.06
C GLY A 572 -11.76 22.54 1.27
N GLU A 573 -11.67 23.82 1.65
CA GLU A 573 -10.77 24.26 2.73
C GLU A 573 -11.03 23.58 4.09
N ALA A 574 -12.23 23.00 4.29
CA ALA A 574 -12.60 22.24 5.49
C ALA A 574 -11.95 20.86 5.59
N TYR A 575 -11.62 20.21 4.46
CA TYR A 575 -11.11 18.83 4.40
C TYR A 575 -10.06 18.64 3.31
N LYS A 576 -8.92 19.34 3.42
CA LYS A 576 -7.75 18.95 2.63
C LYS A 576 -7.29 17.58 3.13
N PHE A 577 -6.96 16.65 2.23
CA PHE A 577 -6.31 15.39 2.62
C PHE A 577 -4.79 15.46 2.36
N PRO A 578 -3.99 14.63 3.04
CA PRO A 578 -2.55 14.63 2.86
C PRO A 578 -2.17 13.90 1.56
N ALA A 579 -1.57 14.60 0.60
CA ALA A 579 -1.13 14.03 -0.68
C ALA A 579 -0.14 12.84 -0.54
N LYS A 580 0.49 12.69 0.63
CA LYS A 580 1.40 11.59 0.97
C LYS A 580 0.83 10.64 2.04
N LEU A 581 -0.50 10.51 2.12
CA LEU A 581 -1.18 9.64 3.08
C LEU A 581 -0.58 8.23 3.15
N GLY A 582 -0.37 7.60 1.99
CA GLY A 582 0.25 6.27 1.92
C GLY A 582 1.78 6.28 2.06
N THR A 583 2.45 7.32 1.58
CA THR A 583 3.89 7.28 1.25
C THR A 583 4.79 8.09 2.19
N ASN A 584 4.23 8.80 3.18
CA ASN A 584 5.04 9.67 4.05
C ASN A 584 5.94 8.89 5.00
N VAL A 585 7.25 9.12 4.91
CA VAL A 585 8.28 8.49 5.74
C VAL A 585 8.66 9.32 6.98
N ALA A 586 8.06 10.49 7.17
CA ALA A 586 8.29 11.30 8.37
C ALA A 586 7.82 10.53 9.62
N LEU A 587 8.64 10.55 10.66
CA LEU A 587 8.37 9.88 11.94
C LEU A 587 7.55 10.80 12.84
N ASP A 588 6.57 10.27 13.56
CA ASP A 588 5.84 10.96 14.62
C ASP A 588 6.69 11.13 15.89
N ALA A 589 6.09 11.66 16.97
CA ALA A 589 6.76 11.87 18.24
C ALA A 589 7.21 10.54 18.92
N GLY A 590 6.61 9.41 18.54
CA GLY A 590 6.99 8.07 18.98
C GLY A 590 8.06 7.42 18.10
N GLY A 591 8.56 8.11 17.07
CA GLY A 591 9.54 7.56 16.13
C GLY A 591 8.93 6.63 15.07
N VAL A 592 7.61 6.60 14.92
CA VAL A 592 6.89 5.73 13.98
C VAL A 592 6.55 6.50 12.70
N ALA A 593 6.73 5.88 11.53
CA ALA A 593 6.40 6.54 10.27
C ALA A 593 4.90 6.88 10.19
N THR A 594 4.59 8.02 9.56
CA THR A 594 3.23 8.59 9.53
C THR A 594 2.39 8.12 8.35
N GLY A 595 3.01 7.71 7.25
CA GLY A 595 2.30 7.19 6.07
C GLY A 595 1.93 5.71 6.22
N VAL A 596 0.83 5.29 5.58
CA VAL A 596 0.30 3.92 5.67
C VAL A 596 1.39 2.87 5.36
N PHE A 597 2.11 2.97 4.24
CA PHE A 597 3.10 1.95 3.88
C PHE A 597 4.25 1.85 4.88
N PRO A 598 5.03 2.92 5.16
CA PRO A 598 6.17 2.80 6.05
C PRO A 598 5.80 2.50 7.49
N ARG A 599 4.60 2.88 7.95
CA ARG A 599 4.07 2.51 9.27
C ARG A 599 3.81 1.01 9.40
N ASN A 600 3.51 0.34 8.30
CA ASN A 600 3.25 -1.10 8.24
C ASN A 600 4.48 -1.87 7.67
N GLY A 601 5.69 -1.31 7.73
CA GLY A 601 6.91 -1.99 7.31
C GLY A 601 7.18 -2.01 5.79
N LEU A 602 6.25 -1.53 4.97
CA LEU A 602 6.34 -1.50 3.51
C LEU A 602 6.90 -0.18 2.97
N SER A 603 7.56 -0.19 1.81
CA SER A 603 8.17 1.02 1.26
C SER A 603 7.48 1.53 0.00
N ALA A 604 7.29 2.86 -0.07
CA ALA A 604 6.91 3.51 -1.31
C ALA A 604 7.98 3.30 -2.40
N LEU A 605 7.56 3.31 -3.66
CA LEU A 605 8.51 3.21 -4.78
C LEU A 605 9.43 4.44 -4.87
N PRO A 606 10.66 4.29 -5.40
CA PRO A 606 11.53 5.42 -5.70
C PRO A 606 10.84 6.42 -6.63
N GLY A 607 11.11 7.71 -6.46
CA GLY A 607 10.45 8.78 -7.21
C GLY A 607 10.50 8.63 -8.74
N LYS A 608 11.57 8.02 -9.28
CA LYS A 608 11.70 7.70 -10.71
C LYS A 608 10.67 6.67 -11.20
N TRP A 609 10.35 5.67 -10.38
CA TRP A 609 9.30 4.69 -10.66
C TRP A 609 7.92 5.31 -10.57
N VAL A 610 7.65 6.06 -9.50
CA VAL A 610 6.41 6.83 -9.34
C VAL A 610 6.17 7.73 -10.56
N LYS A 611 7.19 8.46 -11.02
CA LYS A 611 7.11 9.33 -12.20
C LYS A 611 6.80 8.53 -13.47
N ALA A 612 7.54 7.46 -13.74
CA ALA A 612 7.35 6.65 -14.93
C ALA A 612 5.95 6.02 -14.99
N ILE A 613 5.46 5.46 -13.88
CA ILE A 613 4.15 4.83 -13.78
C ILE A 613 3.05 5.89 -13.99
N THR A 614 3.07 6.99 -13.22
CA THR A 614 1.99 7.98 -13.23
C THR A 614 1.93 8.81 -14.52
N GLU A 615 3.07 9.03 -15.20
CA GLU A 615 3.09 9.66 -16.54
C GLU A 615 2.60 8.73 -17.65
N THR A 616 2.67 7.40 -17.46
CA THR A 616 2.28 6.41 -18.47
C THR A 616 0.81 6.00 -18.32
N PHE A 617 0.40 5.70 -17.08
CA PHE A 617 -0.87 5.04 -16.79
C PHE A 617 -1.86 5.96 -16.05
N GLY A 618 -1.35 6.81 -15.14
CA GLY A 618 -2.17 7.64 -14.25
C GLY A 618 -2.88 8.81 -14.94
N LYS A 619 -2.38 9.22 -16.11
CA LYS A 619 -3.01 10.21 -17.02
C LYS A 619 -2.44 10.06 -18.44
N LYS A 620 -3.04 10.75 -19.42
CA LYS A 620 -2.44 10.84 -20.77
C LYS A 620 -1.12 11.61 -20.73
N GLY A 621 -0.02 10.90 -20.99
CA GLY A 621 1.31 11.49 -21.13
C GLY A 621 1.43 12.46 -22.32
N PRO A 622 2.47 13.31 -22.38
CA PRO A 622 2.69 14.21 -23.50
C PRO A 622 3.30 13.49 -24.72
N GLY A 623 3.13 14.09 -25.90
CA GLY A 623 3.85 13.72 -27.13
C GLY A 623 3.82 12.22 -27.44
N THR A 624 5.01 11.64 -27.63
CA THR A 624 5.21 10.22 -27.98
C THR A 624 4.73 9.25 -26.90
N LEU A 625 4.82 9.62 -25.61
CA LEU A 625 4.34 8.77 -24.51
C LEU A 625 2.81 8.69 -24.53
N GLY A 626 2.15 9.83 -24.73
CA GLY A 626 0.68 9.88 -24.87
C GLY A 626 0.16 9.10 -26.07
N ALA A 627 0.96 9.03 -27.14
CA ALA A 627 0.63 8.26 -28.34
C ALA A 627 0.68 6.73 -28.12
N LEU A 628 1.28 6.25 -27.03
CA LEU A 628 1.24 4.82 -26.67
C LEU A 628 -0.15 4.36 -26.20
N ASN A 629 -1.04 5.29 -25.82
CA ASN A 629 -2.41 4.99 -25.36
C ASN A 629 -2.47 3.91 -24.26
N LEU A 630 -1.60 4.01 -23.25
CA LEU A 630 -1.55 3.07 -22.11
C LEU A 630 -2.30 3.57 -20.87
N TRP A 631 -2.88 4.76 -20.93
CA TRP A 631 -3.49 5.43 -19.78
C TRP A 631 -4.94 5.00 -19.55
N VAL A 632 -5.40 4.99 -18.30
CA VAL A 632 -6.80 4.67 -17.96
C VAL A 632 -7.73 5.84 -18.27
N GLN A 633 -7.27 7.04 -17.91
CA GLN A 633 -8.01 8.29 -18.07
C GLN A 633 -7.12 9.42 -18.57
N ASN A 634 -7.68 10.35 -19.33
CA ASN A 634 -6.89 11.39 -19.98
C ASN A 634 -6.25 12.39 -19.00
N LYS A 635 -6.89 12.64 -17.85
CA LYS A 635 -6.50 13.65 -16.86
C LYS A 635 -6.87 13.20 -15.44
N SER A 636 -6.19 13.76 -14.43
CA SER A 636 -6.62 13.69 -13.04
C SER A 636 -7.38 14.99 -12.71
N PRO A 637 -8.67 14.93 -12.34
CA PRO A 637 -9.48 16.13 -12.09
C PRO A 637 -9.01 16.87 -10.83
N THR A 638 -9.08 18.20 -10.88
CA THR A 638 -8.81 19.12 -9.76
C THR A 638 -10.06 19.89 -9.32
N ALA A 639 -11.22 19.62 -9.91
CA ALA A 639 -12.53 20.17 -9.55
C ALA A 639 -13.65 19.20 -10.02
N THR A 640 -14.76 19.05 -9.27
CA THR A 640 -15.91 18.21 -9.67
C THR A 640 -16.41 18.52 -11.09
N SER A 641 -16.41 19.80 -11.48
CA SER A 641 -16.84 20.22 -12.83
C SER A 641 -16.00 19.62 -13.98
N GLN A 642 -14.79 19.14 -13.69
CA GLN A 642 -13.94 18.48 -14.69
C GLN A 642 -14.27 17.00 -14.86
N VAL A 643 -14.95 16.37 -13.91
CA VAL A 643 -15.18 14.91 -13.88
C VAL A 643 -16.00 14.46 -15.09
N ALA A 644 -17.07 15.17 -15.41
CA ALA A 644 -17.91 14.88 -16.58
C ALA A 644 -17.17 15.02 -17.93
N GLY A 645 -16.05 15.74 -17.97
CA GLY A 645 -15.23 15.94 -19.18
C GLY A 645 -14.03 14.98 -19.31
N LEU A 646 -13.91 14.01 -18.40
CA LEU A 646 -12.85 13.01 -18.43
C LEU A 646 -13.10 12.01 -19.56
N LEU A 647 -12.08 11.80 -20.39
CA LEU A 647 -12.14 10.85 -21.49
C LEU A 647 -11.51 9.53 -21.06
N SER A 648 -12.17 8.42 -21.40
CA SER A 648 -11.57 7.09 -21.37
C SER A 648 -10.47 6.97 -22.42
N ASN A 649 -9.66 5.93 -22.29
CA ASN A 649 -8.74 5.55 -23.35
C ASN A 649 -9.52 5.35 -24.68
N PRO A 650 -9.05 5.89 -25.81
CA PRO A 650 -9.72 5.74 -27.10
C PRO A 650 -9.91 4.28 -27.54
N ASN A 651 -9.07 3.37 -27.02
CA ASN A 651 -9.21 1.94 -27.28
C ASN A 651 -10.43 1.31 -26.57
N CYS A 652 -11.08 2.01 -25.64
CA CYS A 652 -12.28 1.51 -24.95
C CYS A 652 -13.57 1.58 -25.78
N THR A 653 -13.48 1.76 -27.11
CA THR A 653 -14.65 1.75 -27.99
C THR A 653 -15.19 0.33 -28.16
N SER A 654 -16.52 0.16 -28.01
CA SER A 654 -17.33 -1.06 -28.21
C SER A 654 -17.71 -1.91 -26.98
N GLY A 655 -17.86 -1.32 -25.78
CA GLY A 655 -18.31 -2.07 -24.59
C GLY A 655 -17.25 -3.03 -24.04
N LYS A 656 -15.99 -2.89 -24.47
CA LYS A 656 -14.87 -3.72 -24.06
C LYS A 656 -14.10 -3.07 -22.91
N GLY A 657 -14.39 -3.47 -21.69
CA GLY A 657 -13.67 -3.15 -20.46
C GLY A 657 -14.18 -4.05 -19.33
N ALA A 658 -13.46 -4.15 -18.20
CA ALA A 658 -13.99 -4.88 -17.04
C ALA A 658 -15.42 -4.38 -16.77
N ALA A 659 -16.40 -5.27 -16.94
CA ALA A 659 -17.80 -4.95 -16.73
C ALA A 659 -18.05 -4.76 -15.22
N SER A 660 -19.12 -4.04 -14.86
CA SER A 660 -19.63 -3.97 -13.49
C SER A 660 -20.44 -5.21 -13.19
#